data_AF-A0A534VR44-F1
#
_entry.id   AF-A0A534VR44-F1
#
_cell.length_a   1.000
_cell.length_b   1.000
_cell.length_c   1.000
_cell.angle_alpha   90.00
_cell.angle_beta   90.00
_cell.angle_gamma   90.00
#
_symmetry.space_group_name_H-M   'P 1'
#
loop_
_entity.id
_entity.type
_entity.pdbx_description
1 polymer ?
#
loop_
_entity_poly.entity_id
_entity_poly.type
_entity_poly.pdbx_seq_one_letter_code
_entity_poly.pdbx_strand_id
1 'polypeptide(L)'
;MMPLRRAWATFPVWGRCLVAGALGAAAAAAAAELLAPLSLSGEKVHRAAALFREDLDQYRAAPPELRGSALVSAAAAGYEDRSVFTRPGWLPPISPTGFARAIVRNLRGVPEGGSTIPQQLAKLYLRESRRGTIADKLSEASFATWLVRRASPDEMVGLYLNLSAGATLGGDRRPADGLGRLSLALFGLPLRRLSREDQLVLGAAPRGVPWLRAHPALSARRLASAREWLVQQGFWDANVRSYLDEGLDSSSAFGFVDGWIERVASGASDSADLDLVAAIDRFRDGLSEALWREFPGTGVRAAFAALGPGGAVLARSGAESALMAVNYGSVAKLEALDLAVEALGPRTVRERMLPPGGCVRWIWATKSQRGASPASYCPADVTPPARAMSFDEAVARSINSMTVRHALLLPPLLSRWRPDLLHEIAAEVPSCERAALDSPADRALAGGLLAQLGETVAPDQVAPELSYSAAGIALFRYLRARRELAGLPAERLPDDPTSLLGNSSRATAEQIGGYLHRKLLAADGSCTLSDTGALLALHRRAGTLRWLAWRWPKLVFAGKTGSSPHDDSALVGIAVCLDARPVVLVAALRPLQAPLPDGLHGSVLLRGLDAYLRELRRLDRRVTSLALPAWAEEIEAPVAAPEAISVAATPAEKEER
;
A
#
# COMPACT_ATOMS: atom_id res chain seq x y z
N MET A 1 44.04 27.98 32.91
CA MET A 1 45.30 27.58 32.23
C MET A 1 46.43 27.49 33.25
N MET A 2 46.72 26.32 33.83
CA MET A 2 47.97 25.96 34.57
C MET A 2 47.76 24.63 35.31
N PRO A 3 47.87 23.47 34.62
CA PRO A 3 48.68 22.40 35.21
C PRO A 3 49.59 21.65 34.23
N LEU A 4 49.38 21.76 32.91
CA LEU A 4 50.13 21.00 31.91
C LEU A 4 51.56 21.49 31.65
N ARG A 5 51.89 22.75 31.98
CA ARG A 5 53.24 23.30 31.76
C ARG A 5 54.30 22.74 32.73
N ARG A 6 53.92 22.31 33.94
CA ARG A 6 54.88 21.78 34.92
C ARG A 6 55.32 20.34 34.62
N ALA A 7 54.43 19.51 34.08
CA ALA A 7 54.77 18.15 33.66
C ALA A 7 55.68 18.12 32.42
N TRP A 8 55.48 19.05 31.48
CA TRP A 8 56.36 19.16 30.30
C TRP A 8 57.79 19.59 30.66
N ALA A 9 58.00 20.31 31.76
CA ALA A 9 59.30 20.82 32.17
C ALA A 9 60.18 19.79 32.91
N THR A 10 59.65 18.64 33.32
CA THR A 10 60.38 17.55 33.99
C THR A 10 60.71 16.37 33.07
N PHE A 11 60.25 16.37 31.82
CA PHE A 11 60.65 15.37 30.82
C PHE A 11 62.10 15.58 30.38
N PRO A 12 62.96 14.54 30.32
CA PRO A 12 64.32 14.65 29.83
C PRO A 12 64.33 15.18 28.38
N VAL A 13 65.33 16.00 28.05
CA VAL A 13 65.45 16.71 26.75
C VAL A 13 65.31 15.74 25.57
N TRP A 14 65.92 14.55 25.67
CA TRP A 14 65.78 13.48 24.67
C TRP A 14 64.35 12.97 24.50
N GLY A 15 63.56 12.86 25.57
CA GLY A 15 62.15 12.47 25.50
C GLY A 15 61.27 13.53 24.84
N ARG A 16 61.58 14.83 25.03
CA ARG A 16 60.90 15.92 24.32
C ARG A 16 61.27 15.97 22.85
N CYS A 17 62.54 15.72 22.51
CA CYS A 17 62.99 15.61 21.11
C CYS A 17 62.39 14.39 20.41
N LEU A 18 62.22 13.26 21.10
CA LEU A 18 61.54 12.07 20.56
C LEU A 18 60.05 12.30 20.37
N VAL A 19 59.35 12.95 21.31
CA VAL A 19 57.92 13.27 21.16
C VAL A 19 57.72 14.35 20.09
N ALA A 20 58.56 15.39 20.04
CA ALA A 20 58.51 16.42 19.00
C ALA A 20 58.89 15.86 17.62
N GLY A 21 59.86 14.94 17.56
CA GLY A 21 60.24 14.22 16.35
C GLY A 21 59.15 13.26 15.88
N ALA A 22 58.50 12.54 16.79
CA ALA A 22 57.35 11.70 16.48
C ALA A 22 56.14 12.52 16.03
N LEU A 23 55.86 13.66 16.67
CA LEU A 23 54.82 14.61 16.25
C LEU A 23 55.15 15.27 14.91
N GLY A 24 56.41 15.61 14.66
CA GLY A 24 56.88 16.14 13.39
C GLY A 24 56.81 15.12 12.26
N ALA A 25 57.20 13.87 12.51
CA ALA A 25 57.05 12.77 11.57
C ALA A 25 55.58 12.43 11.31
N ALA A 26 54.73 12.45 12.34
CA ALA A 26 53.28 12.27 12.18
C ALA A 26 52.64 13.43 11.40
N ALA A 27 53.07 14.68 11.64
CA ALA A 27 52.61 15.85 10.88
C ALA A 27 53.08 15.81 9.41
N ALA A 28 54.32 15.38 9.15
CA ALA A 28 54.86 15.19 7.81
C ALA A 28 54.16 14.04 7.07
N ALA A 29 53.88 12.92 7.74
CA ALA A 29 53.11 11.81 7.18
C ALA A 29 51.65 12.22 6.90
N ALA A 30 51.00 12.96 7.80
CA ALA A 30 49.66 13.51 7.58
C ALA A 30 49.64 14.54 6.43
N ALA A 31 50.68 15.36 6.31
CA ALA A 31 50.85 16.30 5.20
C ALA A 31 51.10 15.56 3.86
N ALA A 32 51.88 14.48 3.88
CA ALA A 32 52.12 13.62 2.72
C ALA A 32 50.85 12.87 2.28
N GLU A 33 50.05 12.35 3.22
CA GLU A 33 48.71 11.80 2.93
C GLU A 33 47.76 12.87 2.35
N LEU A 34 47.85 14.11 2.83
CA LEU A 34 47.09 15.23 2.28
C LEU A 34 47.54 15.58 0.87
N LEU A 35 48.83 15.53 0.54
CA LEU A 35 49.33 15.92 -0.78
C LEU A 35 49.23 14.77 -1.81
N ALA A 36 49.49 13.54 -1.38
CA ALA A 36 49.51 12.34 -2.21
C ALA A 36 48.78 11.17 -1.50
N PRO A 37 47.43 11.21 -1.41
CA PRO A 37 46.64 10.25 -0.62
C PRO A 37 46.76 8.78 -1.04
N LEU A 38 47.35 8.50 -2.21
CA LEU A 38 47.62 7.15 -2.70
C LEU A 38 49.09 6.72 -2.58
N SER A 39 50.05 7.62 -2.33
CA SER A 39 51.48 7.29 -2.43
C SER A 39 51.97 6.35 -1.33
N LEU A 40 51.24 6.26 -0.22
CA LEU A 40 51.51 5.37 0.90
C LEU A 40 50.51 4.22 0.99
N SER A 41 49.68 4.04 -0.04
CA SER A 41 48.57 3.10 -0.03
C SER A 41 48.96 1.75 -0.65
N GLY A 42 48.45 0.65 -0.09
CA GLY A 42 48.75 -0.70 -0.58
C GLY A 42 48.09 -1.02 -1.93
N GLU A 43 48.50 -2.14 -2.54
CA GLU A 43 47.99 -2.63 -3.85
C GLU A 43 46.46 -2.66 -3.94
N LYS A 44 45.79 -2.96 -2.82
CA LYS A 44 44.33 -2.95 -2.70
C LYS A 44 43.70 -1.58 -3.01
N VAL A 45 44.28 -0.49 -2.51
CA VAL A 45 43.79 0.87 -2.75
C VAL A 45 44.04 1.28 -4.20
N HIS A 46 45.16 0.84 -4.78
CA HIS A 46 45.43 1.05 -6.21
C HIS A 46 44.44 0.32 -7.12
N ARG A 47 44.08 -0.94 -6.80
CA ARG A 47 43.01 -1.66 -7.51
C ARG A 47 41.65 -0.96 -7.36
N ALA A 48 41.31 -0.52 -6.15
CA ALA A 48 40.11 0.29 -5.90
C ALA A 48 40.10 1.60 -6.71
N ALA A 49 41.24 2.27 -6.86
CA ALA A 49 41.38 3.48 -7.66
C ALA A 49 41.25 3.24 -9.17
N ALA A 50 41.68 2.07 -9.67
CA ALA A 50 41.44 1.66 -11.04
C ALA A 50 39.94 1.40 -11.29
N LEU A 51 39.32 0.58 -10.44
CA LEU A 51 37.88 0.28 -10.52
C LEU A 51 37.01 1.54 -10.40
N PHE A 52 37.37 2.48 -9.51
CA PHE A 52 36.66 3.75 -9.40
C PHE A 52 36.71 4.58 -10.68
N ARG A 53 37.85 4.58 -11.39
CA ARG A 53 37.96 5.32 -12.66
C ARG A 53 37.04 4.70 -13.72
N GLU A 54 37.04 3.38 -13.83
CA GLU A 54 36.15 2.66 -14.75
C GLU A 54 34.67 2.94 -14.45
N ASP A 55 34.28 2.85 -13.18
CA ASP A 55 32.91 3.15 -12.73
C ASP A 55 32.52 4.61 -13.00
N LEU A 56 33.44 5.55 -12.77
CA LEU A 56 33.22 6.98 -13.02
C LEU A 56 33.04 7.25 -14.52
N ASP A 57 33.83 6.61 -15.37
CA ASP A 57 33.71 6.75 -16.82
C ASP A 57 32.39 6.15 -17.33
N GLN A 58 31.97 4.98 -16.80
CA GLN A 58 30.64 4.41 -17.08
C GLN A 58 29.52 5.34 -16.63
N TYR A 59 29.62 5.91 -15.42
CA TYR A 59 28.64 6.88 -14.90
C TYR A 59 28.54 8.16 -15.75
N ARG A 60 29.66 8.63 -16.30
CA ARG A 60 29.70 9.79 -17.21
C ARG A 60 29.16 9.48 -18.59
N ALA A 61 29.36 8.26 -19.09
CA ALA A 61 28.83 7.82 -20.38
C ALA A 61 27.31 7.59 -20.36
N ALA A 62 26.74 7.31 -19.18
CA ALA A 62 25.32 7.06 -19.03
C ALA A 62 24.46 8.33 -19.19
N PRO A 63 23.28 8.23 -19.82
CA PRO A 63 22.30 9.32 -19.87
C PRO A 63 21.99 9.91 -18.49
N PRO A 64 21.83 11.24 -18.37
CA PRO A 64 21.55 11.91 -17.08
C PRO A 64 20.37 11.32 -16.30
N GLU A 65 19.33 10.88 -17.00
CA GLU A 65 18.11 10.31 -16.42
C GLU A 65 18.29 8.93 -15.80
N LEU A 66 19.28 8.16 -16.27
CA LEU A 66 19.59 6.82 -15.75
C LEU A 66 20.49 6.91 -14.52
N ARG A 67 21.45 7.85 -14.55
CA ARG A 67 22.50 7.94 -13.53
C ARG A 67 22.07 8.62 -12.23
N GLY A 68 21.02 9.44 -12.20
CA GLY A 68 20.58 10.03 -10.93
C GLY A 68 19.43 11.01 -10.98
N SER A 69 19.03 11.49 -9.81
CA SER A 69 18.11 12.61 -9.62
C SER A 69 18.77 13.63 -8.68
N ALA A 70 18.66 14.92 -9.04
CA ALA A 70 19.16 16.01 -8.20
C ALA A 70 18.48 16.02 -6.82
N LEU A 71 17.16 15.78 -6.78
CA LEU A 71 16.41 15.74 -5.51
C LEU A 71 16.78 14.51 -4.68
N VAL A 72 17.00 13.35 -5.29
CA VAL A 72 17.46 12.15 -4.56
C VAL A 72 18.86 12.34 -3.99
N SER A 73 19.74 13.00 -4.75
CA SER A 73 21.10 13.35 -4.32
C SER A 73 21.08 14.34 -3.15
N ALA A 74 20.23 15.37 -3.25
CA ALA A 74 20.00 16.33 -2.16
C ALA A 74 19.37 15.63 -0.94
N ALA A 75 18.45 14.70 -1.13
CA ALA A 75 17.82 13.94 -0.04
C ALA A 75 18.87 13.07 0.69
N ALA A 76 19.74 12.37 -0.05
CA ALA A 76 20.83 11.61 0.52
C ALA A 76 21.80 12.50 1.31
N ALA A 77 22.10 13.70 0.81
CA ALA A 77 22.89 14.69 1.57
C ALA A 77 22.16 15.14 2.84
N GLY A 78 20.87 15.49 2.75
CA GLY A 78 20.06 15.88 3.90
C GLY A 78 19.97 14.81 5.00
N TYR A 79 19.94 13.55 4.58
CA TYR A 79 19.84 12.37 5.43
C TYR A 79 21.19 11.89 6.00
N GLU A 80 22.26 11.90 5.20
CA GLU A 80 23.57 11.32 5.56
C GLU A 80 24.74 12.32 5.69
N ASP A 81 24.88 13.29 4.77
CA ASP A 81 26.00 14.26 4.77
C ASP A 81 25.58 15.64 4.22
N ARG A 82 25.05 16.51 5.09
CA ARG A 82 24.55 17.85 4.74
C ARG A 82 25.61 18.80 4.18
N SER A 83 26.89 18.45 4.31
CA SER A 83 28.02 19.27 3.87
C SER A 83 28.64 18.81 2.56
N VAL A 84 28.14 17.72 1.95
CA VAL A 84 28.77 17.11 0.76
C VAL A 84 28.91 18.08 -0.42
N PHE A 85 27.93 18.97 -0.63
CA PHE A 85 27.92 19.94 -1.73
C PHE A 85 28.65 21.25 -1.42
N THR A 86 28.88 21.56 -0.15
CA THR A 86 29.52 22.82 0.28
C THR A 86 30.96 22.62 0.73
N ARG A 87 31.39 21.38 0.97
CA ARG A 87 32.75 21.05 1.41
C ARG A 87 33.76 21.33 0.28
N PRO A 88 34.89 22.02 0.57
CA PRO A 88 35.94 22.21 -0.41
C PRO A 88 36.56 20.86 -0.83
N GLY A 89 36.68 20.61 -2.14
CA GLY A 89 37.17 19.34 -2.69
C GLY A 89 38.66 19.01 -2.41
N TRP A 90 39.41 19.95 -1.83
CA TRP A 90 40.79 19.73 -1.39
C TRP A 90 40.90 19.28 0.07
N LEU A 91 39.84 19.47 0.87
CA LEU A 91 39.81 19.15 2.29
C LEU A 91 39.44 17.66 2.49
N PRO A 92 40.13 16.93 3.38
CA PRO A 92 39.76 15.57 3.72
C PRO A 92 38.28 15.49 4.15
N PRO A 93 37.47 14.55 3.62
CA PRO A 93 36.05 14.47 3.87
C PRO A 93 35.75 13.83 5.23
N ILE A 94 36.29 14.43 6.30
CA ILE A 94 36.06 14.06 7.69
C ILE A 94 35.03 15.04 8.24
N SER A 95 34.05 14.56 9.01
CA SER A 95 33.08 15.42 9.70
C SER A 95 33.44 15.51 11.20
N PRO A 96 34.09 16.60 11.67
CA PRO A 96 34.44 16.74 13.08
C PRO A 96 33.19 16.78 13.97
N THR A 97 32.13 17.45 13.49
CA THR A 97 30.84 17.54 14.17
C THR A 97 30.10 16.20 14.15
N GLY A 98 30.15 15.45 13.04
CA GLY A 98 29.60 14.09 12.94
C GLY A 98 30.30 13.09 13.86
N PHE A 99 31.63 13.16 13.94
CA PHE A 99 32.44 12.35 14.82
C PHE A 99 32.17 12.64 16.31
N ALA A 100 32.12 13.92 16.70
CA ALA A 100 31.79 14.32 18.08
C ALA A 100 30.38 13.89 18.49
N ARG A 101 29.38 14.04 17.60
CA ARG A 101 28.00 13.59 17.84
C ARG A 101 27.90 12.08 18.00
N ALA A 102 28.58 11.34 17.12
CA ALA A 102 28.61 9.89 17.15
C ALA A 102 29.21 9.38 18.46
N ILE A 103 30.28 9.99 18.96
CA ILE A 103 30.86 9.65 20.28
C ILE A 103 29.83 9.89 21.39
N VAL A 104 29.23 11.08 21.47
CA VAL A 104 28.27 11.42 22.53
C VAL A 104 27.03 10.53 22.51
N ARG A 105 26.51 10.18 21.32
CA ARG A 105 25.30 9.35 21.19
C ARG A 105 25.57 7.85 21.33
N ASN A 106 26.70 7.35 20.85
CA ASN A 106 27.12 5.97 21.12
C ASN A 106 27.36 5.74 22.63
N LEU A 107 27.91 6.73 23.35
CA LEU A 107 28.03 6.67 24.82
C LEU A 107 26.67 6.64 25.54
N ARG A 108 25.60 7.12 24.88
CA ARG A 108 24.20 7.03 25.35
C ARG A 108 23.46 5.81 24.79
N GLY A 109 24.16 4.87 24.17
CA GLY A 109 23.58 3.64 23.61
C GLY A 109 22.79 3.84 22.31
N VAL A 110 22.89 4.99 21.64
CA VAL A 110 22.21 5.27 20.36
C VAL A 110 23.24 5.22 19.22
N PRO A 111 23.24 4.19 18.37
CA PRO A 111 24.15 4.10 17.24
C PRO A 111 23.95 5.26 16.26
N GLU A 112 24.95 6.14 16.16
CA GLU A 112 25.01 7.17 15.12
C GLU A 112 26.29 7.06 14.29
N GLY A 113 26.14 7.06 12.97
CA GLY A 113 27.26 7.08 12.02
C GLY A 113 27.71 8.52 11.77
N GLY A 114 29.00 8.79 11.97
CA GLY A 114 29.64 10.06 11.60
C GLY A 114 30.32 10.05 10.22
N SER A 115 30.10 9.02 9.41
CA SER A 115 30.78 8.82 8.12
C SER A 115 30.17 9.65 7.01
N THR A 116 31.02 10.34 6.24
CA THR A 116 30.61 11.19 5.11
C THR A 116 30.31 10.35 3.86
N ILE A 117 29.54 10.88 2.90
CA ILE A 117 29.26 10.16 1.64
C ILE A 117 30.55 9.73 0.91
N PRO A 118 31.60 10.56 0.80
CA PRO A 118 32.88 10.12 0.21
C PRO A 118 33.54 8.95 0.96
N GLN A 119 33.49 8.93 2.30
CA GLN A 119 33.98 7.79 3.10
C GLN A 119 33.13 6.54 2.87
N GLN A 120 31.82 6.72 2.75
CA GLN A 120 30.90 5.63 2.47
C GLN A 120 31.09 5.04 1.07
N LEU A 121 31.41 5.88 0.08
CA LEU A 121 31.80 5.48 -1.27
C LEU A 121 33.13 4.74 -1.25
N ALA A 122 34.17 5.29 -0.59
CA ALA A 122 35.46 4.63 -0.41
C ALA A 122 35.31 3.21 0.16
N LYS A 123 34.44 3.07 1.17
CA LYS A 123 34.08 1.78 1.77
C LYS A 123 33.51 0.77 0.76
N LEU A 124 32.76 1.17 -0.26
CA LEU A 124 32.23 0.27 -1.30
C LEU A 124 33.30 -0.32 -2.21
N TYR A 125 34.45 0.35 -2.33
CA TYR A 125 35.58 -0.13 -3.13
C TYR A 125 36.60 -0.92 -2.28
N LEU A 126 36.70 -0.60 -0.99
CA LEU A 126 37.75 -1.14 -0.12
C LEU A 126 37.32 -2.35 0.71
N ARG A 127 36.03 -2.61 0.94
CA ARG A 127 35.61 -3.70 1.83
C ARG A 127 35.31 -5.02 1.12
N GLU A 128 35.95 -6.08 1.60
CA GLU A 128 35.59 -7.50 1.38
C GLU A 128 35.02 -8.16 2.66
N SER A 129 35.17 -7.55 3.86
CA SER A 129 34.78 -8.15 5.15
C SER A 129 33.94 -7.23 6.06
N ARG A 130 33.13 -7.85 6.97
CA ARG A 130 32.09 -7.17 7.79
C ARG A 130 32.62 -6.37 8.99
N ARG A 131 33.84 -6.59 9.49
CA ARG A 131 34.42 -5.84 10.64
C ARG A 131 35.62 -5.02 10.18
N GLY A 132 35.59 -3.71 10.41
CA GLY A 132 36.68 -2.81 10.04
C GLY A 132 37.59 -2.53 11.23
N THR A 133 38.89 -2.66 11.02
CA THR A 133 39.93 -2.23 11.95
C THR A 133 40.12 -0.70 11.91
N ILE A 134 40.88 -0.13 12.85
CA ILE A 134 41.24 1.30 12.81
C ILE A 134 42.03 1.64 11.54
N ALA A 135 42.89 0.72 11.08
CA ALA A 135 43.66 0.86 9.85
C ALA A 135 42.76 0.89 8.59
N ASP A 136 41.67 0.12 8.58
CA ASP A 136 40.68 0.17 7.49
C ASP A 136 39.98 1.53 7.43
N LYS A 137 39.66 2.13 8.58
CA LYS A 137 39.06 3.47 8.64
C LYS A 137 40.01 4.57 8.16
N LEU A 138 41.31 4.43 8.45
CA LEU A 138 42.31 5.37 7.94
C LEU A 138 42.43 5.24 6.41
N SER A 139 42.48 4.00 5.91
CA SER A 139 42.49 3.72 4.46
C SER A 139 41.24 4.24 3.76
N GLU A 140 40.06 4.10 4.38
CA GLU A 140 38.80 4.68 3.90
C GLU A 140 38.87 6.21 3.82
N ALA A 141 39.47 6.88 4.82
CA ALA A 141 39.60 8.34 4.86
C ALA A 141 40.62 8.87 3.83
N SER A 142 41.77 8.21 3.67
CA SER A 142 42.80 8.58 2.69
C SER A 142 42.29 8.36 1.28
N PHE A 143 41.65 7.21 1.01
CA PHE A 143 41.01 6.97 -0.29
C PHE A 143 39.87 7.95 -0.56
N ALA A 144 39.02 8.26 0.42
CA ALA A 144 37.97 9.27 0.26
C ALA A 144 38.54 10.67 -0.08
N THR A 145 39.70 11.02 0.48
CA THR A 145 40.40 12.27 0.14
C THR A 145 40.89 12.27 -1.31
N TRP A 146 41.30 11.12 -1.84
CA TRP A 146 41.60 10.98 -3.26
C TRP A 146 40.35 11.09 -4.15
N LEU A 147 39.23 10.46 -3.74
CA LEU A 147 37.97 10.49 -4.49
C LEU A 147 37.43 11.91 -4.71
N VAL A 148 37.42 12.75 -3.65
CA VAL A 148 36.92 14.14 -3.71
C VAL A 148 37.71 15.05 -4.66
N ARG A 149 38.93 14.65 -5.05
CA ARG A 149 39.77 15.38 -6.01
C ARG A 149 39.53 14.94 -7.45
N ARG A 150 38.90 13.78 -7.67
CA ARG A 150 38.78 13.16 -9.00
C ARG A 150 37.37 13.29 -9.60
N ALA A 151 36.35 13.42 -8.76
CA ALA A 151 34.95 13.54 -9.16
C ALA A 151 34.28 14.75 -8.50
N SER A 152 33.29 15.33 -9.18
CA SER A 152 32.49 16.41 -8.60
C SER A 152 31.60 15.90 -7.45
N PRO A 153 31.10 16.78 -6.56
CA PRO A 153 30.14 16.38 -5.52
C PRO A 153 28.94 15.61 -6.06
N ASP A 154 28.37 16.04 -7.19
CA ASP A 154 27.23 15.36 -7.84
C ASP A 154 27.59 13.98 -8.35
N GLU A 155 28.78 13.83 -8.95
CA GLU A 155 29.28 12.54 -9.42
C GLU A 155 29.53 11.58 -8.25
N MET A 156 30.10 12.08 -7.14
CA MET A 156 30.34 11.28 -5.95
C MET A 156 29.04 10.78 -5.32
N VAL A 157 28.06 11.66 -5.14
CA VAL A 157 26.77 11.30 -4.55
C VAL A 157 26.01 10.36 -5.49
N GLY A 158 25.95 10.66 -6.78
CA GLY A 158 25.29 9.80 -7.77
C GLY A 158 25.91 8.40 -7.85
N LEU A 159 27.25 8.31 -7.90
CA LEU A 159 27.93 7.02 -7.93
C LEU A 159 27.74 6.24 -6.61
N TYR A 160 27.78 6.92 -5.47
CA TYR A 160 27.46 6.33 -4.16
C TYR A 160 26.06 5.73 -4.13
N LEU A 161 25.06 6.48 -4.59
CA LEU A 161 23.66 6.05 -4.66
C LEU A 161 23.50 4.80 -5.54
N ASN A 162 24.06 4.80 -6.75
CA ASN A 162 23.94 3.69 -7.69
C ASN A 162 24.62 2.41 -7.19
N LEU A 163 25.86 2.53 -6.70
CA LEU A 163 26.61 1.38 -6.22
C LEU A 163 26.00 0.79 -4.93
N SER A 164 25.53 1.65 -4.03
CA SER A 164 24.85 1.19 -2.81
C SER A 164 23.51 0.52 -3.15
N ALA A 165 22.77 1.09 -4.10
CA ALA A 165 21.54 0.49 -4.59
C ALA A 165 21.75 -0.89 -5.23
N GLY A 166 22.77 -1.05 -6.07
CA GLY A 166 23.15 -2.35 -6.63
C GLY A 166 23.52 -3.37 -5.55
N ALA A 167 24.28 -2.95 -4.54
CA ALA A 167 24.62 -3.80 -3.40
C ALA A 167 23.38 -4.21 -2.57
N THR A 168 22.40 -3.31 -2.40
CA THR A 168 21.13 -3.62 -1.72
C THR A 168 20.27 -4.61 -2.50
N LEU A 169 20.29 -4.54 -3.83
CA LEU A 169 19.59 -5.50 -4.69
C LEU A 169 20.27 -6.88 -4.66
N GLY A 170 21.58 -6.97 -4.39
CA GLY A 170 22.31 -8.24 -4.37
C GLY A 170 22.70 -8.74 -5.76
N GLY A 171 22.72 -7.86 -6.76
CA GLY A 171 23.16 -8.14 -8.14
C GLY A 171 24.54 -7.58 -8.46
N ASP A 172 24.88 -7.53 -9.76
CA ASP A 172 26.15 -7.00 -10.26
C ASP A 172 26.40 -5.54 -9.82
N ARG A 173 27.67 -5.15 -9.87
CA ARG A 173 28.10 -3.77 -9.67
C ARG A 173 27.52 -2.87 -10.77
N ARG A 174 26.71 -1.88 -10.37
CA ARG A 174 25.90 -1.07 -11.28
C ARG A 174 26.18 0.42 -11.07
N PRO A 175 27.26 0.97 -11.66
CA PRO A 175 27.62 2.37 -11.44
C PRO A 175 26.63 3.35 -12.09
N ALA A 176 25.90 2.94 -13.14
CA ALA A 176 25.08 3.83 -13.96
C ALA A 176 23.55 3.72 -13.78
N ASP A 177 23.01 2.54 -13.42
CA ASP A 177 21.57 2.28 -13.40
C ASP A 177 21.06 1.68 -12.07
N GLY A 178 21.93 1.50 -11.08
CA GLY A 178 21.59 0.88 -9.80
C GLY A 178 20.47 1.61 -9.05
N LEU A 179 20.52 2.94 -9.02
CA LEU A 179 19.51 3.76 -8.35
C LEU A 179 18.14 3.66 -9.04
N GLY A 180 18.13 3.65 -10.37
CA GLY A 180 16.91 3.46 -11.17
C GLY A 180 16.26 2.10 -10.92
N ARG A 181 17.07 1.04 -10.79
CA ARG A 181 16.60 -0.30 -10.43
C ARG A 181 16.06 -0.36 -9.02
N LEU A 182 16.72 0.27 -8.05
CA LEU A 182 16.21 0.34 -6.68
C LEU A 182 14.90 1.12 -6.61
N SER A 183 14.75 2.18 -7.40
CA SER A 183 13.47 2.89 -7.54
C SER A 183 12.35 1.95 -7.99
N LEU A 184 12.59 1.18 -9.06
CA LEU A 184 11.64 0.16 -9.53
C LEU A 184 11.40 -0.92 -8.47
N ALA A 185 12.44 -1.31 -7.73
CA ALA A 185 12.35 -2.34 -6.70
C ALA A 185 11.56 -1.90 -5.45
N LEU A 186 11.65 -0.63 -5.07
CA LEU A 186 10.98 -0.13 -3.87
C LEU A 186 9.58 0.42 -4.17
N PHE A 187 9.42 1.06 -5.32
CA PHE A 187 8.25 1.87 -5.63
C PHE A 187 7.45 1.35 -6.82
N GLY A 188 7.99 0.41 -7.59
CA GLY A 188 7.40 0.00 -8.86
C GLY A 188 7.31 1.18 -9.83
N LEU A 189 8.23 2.15 -9.77
CA LEU A 189 8.24 3.33 -10.63
C LEU A 189 9.69 3.69 -11.00
N PRO A 190 9.95 4.14 -12.25
CA PRO A 190 11.26 4.63 -12.63
C PRO A 190 11.58 5.95 -11.90
N LEU A 191 12.87 6.20 -11.68
CA LEU A 191 13.38 7.33 -10.88
C LEU A 191 12.76 8.69 -11.24
N ARG A 192 12.66 8.98 -12.55
CA ARG A 192 12.09 10.24 -13.08
C ARG A 192 10.60 10.45 -12.77
N ARG A 193 9.89 9.39 -12.37
CA ARG A 193 8.45 9.39 -12.10
C ARG A 193 8.10 9.30 -10.62
N LEU A 194 9.10 9.15 -9.75
CA LEU A 194 8.88 9.18 -8.31
C LEU A 194 8.34 10.54 -7.87
N SER A 195 7.36 10.51 -6.97
CA SER A 195 6.95 11.71 -6.24
C SER A 195 8.16 12.33 -5.52
N ARG A 196 8.09 13.61 -5.16
CA ARG A 196 9.20 14.26 -4.44
C ARG A 196 9.47 13.53 -3.12
N GLU A 197 8.42 13.04 -2.49
CA GLU A 197 8.47 12.28 -1.25
C GLU A 197 9.06 10.89 -1.43
N ASP A 198 8.71 10.18 -2.49
CA ASP A 198 9.33 8.90 -2.83
C ASP A 198 10.82 9.08 -3.14
N GLN A 199 11.20 10.20 -3.79
CA GLN A 199 12.60 10.56 -4.01
C GLN A 199 13.34 10.83 -2.70
N LEU A 200 12.67 11.47 -1.73
CA LEU A 200 13.20 11.65 -0.38
C LEU A 200 13.40 10.31 0.35
N VAL A 201 12.42 9.38 0.25
CA VAL A 201 12.55 8.01 0.79
C VAL A 201 13.68 7.25 0.10
N LEU A 202 13.75 7.33 -1.24
CA LEU A 202 14.79 6.68 -2.04
C LEU A 202 16.19 7.20 -1.68
N GLY A 203 16.34 8.49 -1.38
CA GLY A 203 17.60 9.07 -0.94
C GLY A 203 18.13 8.49 0.38
N ALA A 204 17.24 7.99 1.24
CA ALA A 204 17.59 7.32 2.50
C ALA A 204 17.74 5.79 2.39
N ALA A 205 17.31 5.20 1.27
CA ALA A 205 17.28 3.75 1.03
C ALA A 205 18.61 3.03 0.66
N PRO A 206 19.64 3.63 0.03
CA PRO A 206 20.67 2.86 -0.70
C PRO A 206 21.51 1.88 0.12
N ARG A 207 21.65 2.06 1.44
CA ARG A 207 22.23 1.04 2.35
C ARG A 207 21.26 0.61 3.45
N GLY A 208 20.05 1.15 3.39
CA GLY A 208 19.17 1.29 4.53
C GLY A 208 17.89 0.50 4.42
N VAL A 209 17.57 -0.17 3.31
CA VAL A 209 16.25 -0.85 3.17
C VAL A 209 15.92 -1.75 4.38
N PRO A 210 16.83 -2.66 4.84
CA PRO A 210 16.59 -3.43 6.07
C PRO A 210 16.46 -2.55 7.32
N TRP A 211 17.22 -1.45 7.43
CA TRP A 211 17.19 -0.54 8.56
C TRP A 211 15.91 0.31 8.61
N LEU A 212 15.46 0.80 7.46
CA LEU A 212 14.23 1.54 7.26
C LEU A 212 13.04 0.66 7.67
N ARG A 213 13.03 -0.61 7.25
CA ARG A 213 12.05 -1.63 7.67
C ARG A 213 12.10 -1.92 9.17
N ALA A 214 13.30 -2.09 9.74
CA ALA A 214 13.47 -2.48 11.14
C ALA A 214 13.18 -1.33 12.13
N HIS A 215 13.41 -0.06 11.72
CA HIS A 215 13.26 1.11 12.58
C HIS A 215 12.40 2.19 11.91
N PRO A 216 11.13 1.89 11.61
CA PRO A 216 10.28 2.76 10.83
C PRO A 216 10.10 4.14 11.49
N ALA A 217 9.79 4.19 12.79
CA ALA A 217 9.53 5.45 13.49
C ALA A 217 10.77 6.38 13.52
N LEU A 218 11.96 5.80 13.72
CA LEU A 218 13.22 6.56 13.68
C LEU A 218 13.52 7.05 12.27
N SER A 219 13.27 6.22 11.27
CA SER A 219 13.50 6.54 9.86
C SER A 219 12.58 7.67 9.39
N ALA A 220 11.30 7.64 9.77
CA ALA A 220 10.35 8.71 9.51
C ALA A 220 10.81 10.05 10.11
N ARG A 221 11.28 10.06 11.37
CA ARG A 221 11.82 11.27 12.01
C ARG A 221 13.05 11.82 11.29
N ARG A 222 13.94 10.94 10.81
CA ARG A 222 15.13 11.34 10.05
C ARG A 222 14.75 11.91 8.67
N LEU A 223 13.78 11.31 7.99
CA LEU A 223 13.26 11.84 6.71
C LEU A 223 12.61 13.21 6.89
N ALA A 224 11.84 13.41 7.97
CA ALA A 224 11.26 14.72 8.28
C ALA A 224 12.36 15.78 8.46
N SER A 225 13.43 15.48 9.21
CA SER A 225 14.56 16.40 9.36
C SER A 225 15.34 16.62 8.06
N ALA A 226 15.45 15.61 7.20
CA ALA A 226 16.04 15.77 5.87
C ALA A 226 15.17 16.68 4.98
N ARG A 227 13.84 16.55 5.03
CA ARG A 227 12.91 17.44 4.33
C ARG A 227 13.02 18.88 4.81
N GLU A 228 13.04 19.13 6.11
CA GLU A 228 13.24 20.47 6.68
C GLU A 228 14.52 21.10 6.14
N TRP A 229 15.61 20.33 6.06
CA TRP A 229 16.86 20.78 5.47
C TRP A 229 16.70 21.07 3.97
N LEU A 230 16.02 20.21 3.20
CA LEU A 230 15.75 20.44 1.78
C LEU A 230 14.93 21.72 1.53
N VAL A 231 13.96 22.02 2.40
CA VAL A 231 13.18 23.26 2.37
C VAL A 231 14.11 24.46 2.58
N GLN A 232 14.98 24.42 3.59
CA GLN A 232 15.94 25.49 3.87
C GLN A 232 16.92 25.72 2.71
N GLN A 233 17.28 24.67 1.98
CA GLN A 233 18.16 24.75 0.81
C GLN A 233 17.42 25.12 -0.49
N GLY A 234 16.09 25.28 -0.46
CA GLY A 234 15.28 25.58 -1.65
C GLY A 234 15.05 24.40 -2.61
N PHE A 235 15.43 23.18 -2.22
CA PHE A 235 15.15 21.96 -2.99
C PHE A 235 13.71 21.44 -2.79
N TRP A 236 12.99 21.97 -1.80
CA TRP A 236 11.62 21.57 -1.49
C TRP A 236 10.73 22.79 -1.19
N ASP A 237 9.54 22.85 -1.79
CA ASP A 237 8.57 23.91 -1.52
C ASP A 237 7.73 23.55 -0.28
N ALA A 238 7.81 24.38 0.75
CA ALA A 238 7.09 24.20 2.01
C ALA A 238 5.56 24.31 1.86
N ASN A 239 5.07 24.98 0.82
CA ASN A 239 3.64 25.20 0.60
C ASN A 239 2.94 23.97 -0.01
N VAL A 240 3.69 23.01 -0.55
CA VAL A 240 3.15 21.77 -1.09
C VAL A 240 2.89 20.80 0.07
N ARG A 241 1.61 20.53 0.34
CA ARG A 241 1.18 19.53 1.33
C ARG A 241 1.74 18.15 0.99
N SER A 242 2.57 17.63 1.88
CA SER A 242 3.18 16.31 1.73
C SER A 242 2.37 15.25 2.45
N TYR A 243 2.40 13.98 2.00
CA TYR A 243 1.83 12.89 2.79
C TYR A 243 2.61 12.67 4.09
N LEU A 244 3.86 13.16 4.14
CA LEU A 244 4.69 13.14 5.34
C LEU A 244 4.12 14.04 6.46
N ASP A 245 3.23 14.99 6.13
CA ASP A 245 2.62 15.92 7.09
C ASP A 245 1.43 15.31 7.85
N GLU A 246 0.84 14.21 7.37
CA GLU A 246 -0.42 13.63 7.88
C GLU A 246 -0.23 12.60 9.01
N GLY A 247 0.92 12.58 9.68
CA GLY A 247 1.22 11.59 10.71
C GLY A 247 1.48 10.22 10.09
N LEU A 248 2.72 10.01 9.66
CA LEU A 248 3.17 8.74 9.08
C LEU A 248 2.87 7.57 10.01
N ASP A 249 2.06 6.61 9.58
CA ASP A 249 2.29 5.24 10.01
C ASP A 249 3.64 4.82 9.41
N SER A 250 4.66 4.96 10.23
CA SER A 250 6.03 4.75 9.80
C SER A 250 6.25 3.32 9.28
N SER A 251 5.45 2.34 9.71
CA SER A 251 5.61 0.94 9.28
C SER A 251 5.20 0.75 7.82
N SER A 252 4.13 1.39 7.37
CA SER A 252 3.66 1.35 5.98
C SER A 252 4.55 2.17 5.03
N ALA A 253 5.22 3.24 5.49
CA ALA A 253 6.18 4.01 4.70
C ALA A 253 7.33 3.15 4.14
N PHE A 254 7.70 2.12 4.89
CA PHE A 254 8.78 1.20 4.57
C PHE A 254 8.26 -0.23 4.33
N GLY A 255 6.95 -0.38 4.14
CA GLY A 255 6.29 -1.56 3.59
C GLY A 255 6.66 -1.70 2.12
N PHE A 256 7.91 -2.06 1.86
CA PHE A 256 8.40 -2.35 0.53
C PHE A 256 7.95 -3.75 0.11
N VAL A 257 7.65 -3.94 -1.18
CA VAL A 257 7.13 -5.20 -1.71
C VAL A 257 8.07 -6.37 -1.38
N ASP A 258 7.57 -7.37 -0.66
CA ASP A 258 8.36 -8.55 -0.33
C ASP A 258 8.64 -9.41 -1.57
N GLY A 259 9.89 -9.87 -1.70
CA GLY A 259 10.38 -10.67 -2.82
C GLY A 259 10.66 -9.89 -4.11
N TRP A 260 10.29 -8.61 -4.21
CA TRP A 260 10.42 -7.83 -5.45
C TRP A 260 11.83 -7.26 -5.65
N ILE A 261 12.55 -6.95 -4.56
CA ILE A 261 13.98 -6.61 -4.61
C ILE A 261 14.74 -7.78 -5.23
N GLU A 262 14.45 -9.01 -4.81
CA GLU A 262 15.05 -10.23 -5.32
C GLU A 262 14.67 -10.51 -6.80
N ARG A 263 13.40 -10.26 -7.19
CA ARG A 263 12.93 -10.39 -8.58
C ARG A 263 13.58 -9.38 -9.53
N VAL A 264 13.70 -8.12 -9.12
CA VAL A 264 14.36 -7.07 -9.91
C VAL A 264 15.88 -7.30 -9.97
N ALA A 265 16.48 -7.75 -8.86
CA ALA A 265 17.91 -8.02 -8.77
C ALA A 265 18.38 -9.19 -9.65
N SER A 266 17.59 -10.27 -9.70
CA SER A 266 17.86 -11.44 -10.54
C SER A 266 17.61 -11.19 -12.03
N GLY A 267 17.02 -10.03 -12.40
CA GLY A 267 16.57 -9.77 -13.76
C GLY A 267 15.37 -10.64 -14.18
N ALA A 268 14.75 -11.36 -13.25
CA ALA A 268 13.61 -12.24 -13.47
C ALA A 268 12.26 -11.50 -13.38
N SER A 269 12.27 -10.17 -13.31
CA SER A 269 11.05 -9.39 -13.48
C SER A 269 10.64 -9.49 -14.95
N ASP A 270 9.63 -10.31 -15.21
CA ASP A 270 9.09 -10.50 -16.55
C ASP A 270 8.70 -9.15 -17.16
N SER A 271 8.87 -8.99 -18.48
CA SER A 271 8.49 -7.73 -19.17
C SER A 271 7.04 -7.32 -18.86
N ALA A 272 6.15 -8.31 -18.66
CA ALA A 272 4.76 -8.11 -18.30
C ALA A 272 4.57 -7.32 -16.99
N ASP A 273 5.46 -7.51 -16.02
CA ASP A 273 5.43 -6.84 -14.73
C ASP A 273 5.96 -5.40 -14.83
N LEU A 274 6.90 -5.14 -15.73
CA LEU A 274 7.33 -3.77 -16.09
C LEU A 274 6.24 -3.01 -16.86
N ASP A 275 5.47 -3.68 -17.70
CA ASP A 275 4.35 -3.08 -18.43
C ASP A 275 3.22 -2.64 -17.47
N LEU A 276 2.95 -3.41 -16.42
CA LEU A 276 2.04 -3.03 -15.33
C LEU A 276 2.45 -1.70 -14.68
N VAL A 277 3.74 -1.53 -14.44
CA VAL A 277 4.32 -0.28 -13.91
C VAL A 277 4.23 0.86 -14.94
N ALA A 278 4.57 0.58 -16.20
CA ALA A 278 4.57 1.58 -17.26
C ALA A 278 3.17 2.18 -17.49
N ALA A 279 2.12 1.38 -17.32
CA ALA A 279 0.74 1.78 -17.51
C ALA A 279 0.16 2.71 -16.43
N ILE A 280 0.82 2.84 -15.26
CA ILE A 280 0.34 3.66 -14.14
C ILE A 280 0.18 5.14 -14.55
N ASP A 281 1.02 5.64 -15.47
CA ASP A 281 0.86 7.01 -15.98
C ASP A 281 -0.50 7.22 -16.65
N ARG A 282 -0.97 6.24 -17.42
CA ARG A 282 -2.27 6.33 -18.10
C ARG A 282 -3.42 6.25 -17.11
N PHE A 283 -3.25 5.49 -16.02
CA PHE A 283 -4.19 5.56 -14.89
C PHE A 283 -4.31 6.99 -14.35
N ARG A 284 -3.17 7.63 -14.05
CA ARG A 284 -3.13 8.99 -13.49
C ARG A 284 -3.73 10.01 -14.44
N ASP A 285 -3.35 9.97 -15.71
CA ASP A 285 -3.85 10.88 -16.74
C ASP A 285 -5.39 10.76 -16.88
N GLY A 286 -5.91 9.53 -16.96
CA GLY A 286 -7.34 9.29 -17.07
C GLY A 286 -8.13 9.72 -15.81
N LEU A 287 -7.53 9.56 -14.63
CA LEU A 287 -8.12 10.06 -13.39
C LEU A 287 -8.10 11.59 -13.34
N SER A 288 -6.97 12.22 -13.66
CA SER A 288 -6.80 13.68 -13.67
C SER A 288 -7.75 14.35 -14.66
N GLU A 289 -7.94 13.79 -15.86
CA GLU A 289 -8.90 14.29 -16.84
C GLU A 289 -10.34 14.21 -16.30
N ALA A 290 -10.70 13.08 -15.68
CA ALA A 290 -12.02 12.90 -15.08
C ALA A 290 -12.29 13.90 -13.95
N LEU A 291 -11.31 14.11 -13.07
CA LEU A 291 -11.40 15.08 -11.98
C LEU A 291 -11.48 16.51 -12.49
N TRP A 292 -10.66 16.89 -13.48
CA TRP A 292 -10.70 18.23 -14.06
C TRP A 292 -12.06 18.54 -14.71
N ARG A 293 -12.65 17.55 -15.39
CA ARG A 293 -13.93 17.70 -16.10
C ARG A 293 -15.15 17.67 -15.18
N GLU A 294 -15.18 16.74 -14.21
CA GLU A 294 -16.36 16.51 -13.36
C GLU A 294 -16.28 17.27 -12.01
N PHE A 295 -15.08 17.59 -11.54
CA PHE A 295 -14.83 18.22 -10.23
C PHE A 295 -13.72 19.29 -10.30
N PRO A 296 -13.86 20.33 -11.16
CA PRO A 296 -12.82 21.33 -11.40
C PRO A 296 -12.38 22.02 -10.11
N GLY A 297 -11.06 22.22 -9.96
CA GLY A 297 -10.46 22.83 -8.77
C GLY A 297 -10.24 21.86 -7.59
N THR A 298 -10.69 20.61 -7.69
CA THR A 298 -10.47 19.61 -6.64
C THR A 298 -9.06 19.03 -6.73
N GLY A 299 -8.19 19.41 -5.80
CA GLY A 299 -6.91 18.73 -5.60
C GLY A 299 -7.12 17.41 -4.85
N VAL A 300 -6.60 16.29 -5.38
CA VAL A 300 -6.65 14.99 -4.71
C VAL A 300 -5.27 14.34 -4.63
N ARG A 301 -5.10 13.48 -3.63
CA ARG A 301 -4.06 12.46 -3.53
C ARG A 301 -4.64 11.13 -4.00
N ALA A 302 -3.88 10.32 -4.73
CA ALA A 302 -4.38 9.07 -5.29
C ALA A 302 -3.35 7.94 -5.17
N ALA A 303 -3.83 6.80 -4.70
CA ALA A 303 -3.08 5.55 -4.58
C ALA A 303 -3.54 4.57 -5.66
N PHE A 304 -2.60 3.81 -6.19
CA PHE A 304 -2.87 2.69 -7.08
C PHE A 304 -1.98 1.51 -6.74
N ALA A 305 -2.55 0.31 -6.74
CA ALA A 305 -1.84 -0.95 -6.60
C ALA A 305 -2.44 -2.03 -7.51
N ALA A 306 -1.60 -2.88 -8.09
CA ALA A 306 -1.95 -4.11 -8.79
C ALA A 306 -1.43 -5.30 -7.99
N LEU A 307 -2.31 -6.21 -7.62
CA LEU A 307 -2.03 -7.34 -6.73
C LEU A 307 -2.27 -8.65 -7.47
N GLY A 308 -1.31 -9.56 -7.45
CA GLY A 308 -1.41 -10.91 -7.99
C GLY A 308 -1.78 -11.95 -6.92
N PRO A 309 -1.63 -13.25 -7.26
CA PRO A 309 -1.88 -14.37 -6.36
C PRO A 309 -1.22 -14.22 -4.99
N GLY A 310 -1.94 -14.60 -3.94
CA GLY A 310 -1.44 -14.52 -2.55
C GLY A 310 -1.24 -13.10 -2.03
N GLY A 311 -1.74 -12.08 -2.73
CA GLY A 311 -1.55 -10.67 -2.35
C GLY A 311 -0.20 -10.09 -2.78
N ALA A 312 0.51 -10.75 -3.71
CA ALA A 312 1.76 -10.25 -4.23
C ALA A 312 1.57 -8.89 -4.93
N VAL A 313 2.29 -7.85 -4.50
CA VAL A 313 2.23 -6.55 -5.20
C VAL A 313 3.02 -6.65 -6.51
N LEU A 314 2.30 -6.52 -7.63
CA LEU A 314 2.86 -6.57 -8.99
C LEU A 314 3.24 -5.18 -9.50
N ALA A 315 2.46 -4.16 -9.16
CA ALA A 315 2.77 -2.77 -9.46
C ALA A 315 2.09 -1.83 -8.45
N ARG A 316 2.66 -0.65 -8.20
CA ARG A 316 2.03 0.38 -7.35
C ARG A 316 2.51 1.79 -7.68
N SER A 317 1.74 2.80 -7.31
CA SER A 317 2.09 4.22 -7.50
C SER A 317 3.00 4.77 -6.40
N GLY A 318 4.19 4.19 -6.20
CA GLY A 318 5.13 4.65 -5.17
C GLY A 318 4.69 4.37 -3.72
N ALA A 319 5.36 5.00 -2.74
CA ALA A 319 5.01 4.85 -1.32
C ALA A 319 3.72 5.58 -0.96
N GLU A 320 3.25 6.50 -1.81
CA GLU A 320 1.91 7.10 -1.69
C GLU A 320 0.83 6.01 -1.57
N SER A 321 0.95 4.91 -2.31
CA SER A 321 0.00 3.79 -2.22
C SER A 321 0.01 3.13 -0.84
N ALA A 322 1.20 2.86 -0.31
CA ALA A 322 1.38 2.22 0.99
C ALA A 322 0.99 3.14 2.14
N LEU A 323 1.14 4.46 1.99
CA LEU A 323 0.91 5.42 3.07
C LEU A 323 -0.49 6.02 3.08
N MET A 324 -1.22 5.92 1.96
CA MET A 324 -2.55 6.46 1.88
C MET A 324 -3.57 5.47 2.45
N ALA A 325 -3.64 5.43 3.78
CA ALA A 325 -4.69 4.71 4.47
C ALA A 325 -6.05 5.35 4.13
N VAL A 326 -6.91 4.60 3.44
CA VAL A 326 -8.25 5.03 3.06
C VAL A 326 -9.29 4.29 3.88
N ASN A 327 -10.36 5.00 4.21
CA ASN A 327 -11.51 4.36 4.79
C ASN A 327 -12.16 3.49 3.70
N TYR A 328 -12.26 2.20 3.99
CA TYR A 328 -12.71 1.20 3.03
C TYR A 328 -14.16 0.79 3.24
N GLY A 329 -14.96 1.55 3.98
CA GLY A 329 -16.21 1.07 4.57
C GLY A 329 -17.23 0.36 3.68
N SER A 330 -17.32 0.63 2.38
CA SER A 330 -18.18 -0.18 1.49
C SER A 330 -17.61 -1.55 1.11
N VAL A 331 -16.30 -1.76 1.27
CA VAL A 331 -15.62 -3.06 1.13
C VAL A 331 -15.95 -3.96 2.32
N ALA A 332 -16.19 -3.38 3.51
CA ALA A 332 -16.55 -4.16 4.70
C ALA A 332 -17.86 -4.97 4.52
N LYS A 333 -18.75 -4.52 3.64
CA LYS A 333 -19.97 -5.22 3.24
C LYS A 333 -19.70 -6.61 2.65
N LEU A 334 -18.55 -6.79 2.00
CA LEU A 334 -18.17 -8.06 1.38
C LEU A 334 -18.05 -9.18 2.40
N GLU A 335 -17.61 -8.90 3.62
CA GLU A 335 -17.42 -9.96 4.62
C GLU A 335 -18.74 -10.62 5.00
N ALA A 336 -19.81 -9.83 5.15
CA ALA A 336 -21.12 -10.35 5.48
C ALA A 336 -21.73 -11.13 4.30
N LEU A 337 -21.52 -10.66 3.06
CA LEU A 337 -21.94 -11.39 1.86
C LEU A 337 -21.18 -12.71 1.72
N ASP A 338 -19.86 -12.69 1.92
CA ASP A 338 -18.99 -13.85 1.83
C ASP A 338 -19.36 -14.93 2.86
N LEU A 339 -19.63 -14.52 4.11
CA LEU A 339 -20.17 -15.40 5.14
C LEU A 339 -21.52 -16.02 4.72
N ALA A 340 -22.41 -15.23 4.11
CA ALA A 340 -23.70 -15.72 3.63
C ALA A 340 -23.55 -16.76 2.52
N VAL A 341 -22.65 -16.51 1.57
CA VAL A 341 -22.35 -17.42 0.47
C VAL A 341 -21.73 -18.72 0.97
N GLU A 342 -20.76 -18.63 1.88
CA GLU A 342 -20.12 -19.80 2.50
C GLU A 342 -21.12 -20.67 3.28
N ALA A 343 -22.04 -20.04 4.01
CA ALA A 343 -22.97 -20.75 4.87
C ALA A 343 -24.22 -21.29 4.14
N LEU A 344 -24.74 -20.56 3.15
CA LEU A 344 -26.04 -20.84 2.51
C LEU A 344 -25.92 -21.26 1.05
N GLY A 345 -24.76 -21.06 0.43
CA GLY A 345 -24.54 -21.24 -1.00
C GLY A 345 -24.98 -20.03 -1.84
N PRO A 346 -24.35 -19.80 -3.01
CA PRO A 346 -24.57 -18.60 -3.83
C PRO A 346 -25.98 -18.50 -4.42
N ARG A 347 -26.60 -19.63 -4.80
CA ARG A 347 -27.97 -19.66 -5.34
C ARG A 347 -28.99 -19.17 -4.32
N THR A 348 -28.91 -19.72 -3.10
CA THR A 348 -29.78 -19.33 -1.99
C THR A 348 -29.68 -17.83 -1.68
N VAL A 349 -28.46 -17.29 -1.65
CA VAL A 349 -28.22 -15.85 -1.41
C VAL A 349 -28.87 -14.98 -2.48
N ARG A 350 -28.78 -15.39 -3.75
CA ARG A 350 -29.33 -14.67 -4.90
C ARG A 350 -30.84 -14.75 -5.00
N GLU A 351 -31.43 -15.90 -4.69
CA GLU A 351 -32.89 -16.11 -4.77
C GLU A 351 -33.63 -15.45 -3.61
N ARG A 352 -32.95 -15.21 -2.49
CA ARG A 352 -33.56 -14.65 -1.29
C ARG A 352 -33.67 -13.13 -1.37
N MET A 353 -34.83 -12.66 -1.81
CA MET A 353 -35.15 -11.25 -1.98
C MET A 353 -35.79 -10.66 -0.73
N LEU A 354 -35.33 -9.48 -0.29
CA LEU A 354 -35.99 -8.71 0.77
C LEU A 354 -36.72 -7.49 0.18
N PRO A 355 -37.92 -7.15 0.68
CA PRO A 355 -38.63 -5.95 0.24
C PRO A 355 -37.86 -4.68 0.64
N PRO A 356 -38.06 -3.55 -0.06
CA PRO A 356 -37.45 -2.27 0.31
C PRO A 356 -37.65 -1.88 1.77
N GLY A 357 -36.68 -1.17 2.33
CA GLY A 357 -36.79 -0.62 3.69
C GLY A 357 -35.48 0.02 4.15
N GLY A 358 -35.59 0.99 5.05
CA GLY A 358 -34.48 1.86 5.45
C GLY A 358 -33.90 1.49 6.81
N CYS A 359 -34.60 1.88 7.88
CA CYS A 359 -34.10 1.76 9.25
C CYS A 359 -34.24 0.34 9.80
N VAL A 360 -33.24 -0.06 10.59
CA VAL A 360 -33.30 -1.24 11.46
C VAL A 360 -33.37 -0.79 12.91
N ARG A 361 -34.11 -1.52 13.74
CA ARG A 361 -34.06 -1.30 15.19
C ARG A 361 -32.69 -1.76 15.70
N TRP A 362 -32.10 -1.06 16.64
CA TRP A 362 -30.83 -1.47 17.22
C TRP A 362 -30.76 -1.06 18.68
N ILE A 363 -30.35 -2.00 19.54
CA ILE A 363 -30.11 -1.73 20.94
C ILE A 363 -28.60 -1.75 21.17
N TRP A 364 -28.08 -0.61 21.61
CA TRP A 364 -26.65 -0.45 21.85
C TRP A 364 -26.21 -1.22 23.09
N ALA A 365 -25.02 -1.83 23.04
CA ALA A 365 -24.53 -2.77 24.05
C ALA A 365 -24.40 -2.14 25.44
N THR A 366 -23.89 -0.90 25.52
CA THR A 366 -23.63 -0.24 26.82
C THR A 366 -24.73 0.75 27.22
N LYS A 367 -24.96 0.89 28.54
CA LYS A 367 -25.93 1.85 29.10
C LYS A 367 -25.61 3.31 28.71
N SER A 368 -24.33 3.66 28.57
CA SER A 368 -23.88 4.96 28.07
C SER A 368 -24.23 5.17 26.59
N GLN A 369 -24.03 4.17 25.73
CA GLN A 369 -24.43 4.24 24.32
C GLN A 369 -25.96 4.32 24.16
N ARG A 370 -26.72 3.57 24.97
CA ARG A 370 -28.20 3.60 24.98
C ARG A 370 -28.78 4.96 25.35
N GLY A 371 -28.11 5.73 26.21
CA GLY A 371 -28.54 7.09 26.58
C GLY A 371 -28.22 8.16 25.54
N ALA A 372 -27.27 7.90 24.64
CA ALA A 372 -26.76 8.87 23.67
C ALA A 372 -27.18 8.62 22.22
N SER A 373 -27.73 7.43 21.90
CA SER A 373 -28.01 7.00 20.53
C SER A 373 -29.47 6.57 20.33
N PRO A 374 -30.07 6.83 19.15
CA PRO A 374 -31.45 6.44 18.85
C PRO A 374 -31.63 4.91 18.85
N ALA A 375 -32.84 4.45 19.19
CA ALA A 375 -33.24 3.03 19.19
C ALA A 375 -33.39 2.41 17.78
N SER A 376 -33.08 3.19 16.75
CA SER A 376 -33.13 2.82 15.35
C SER A 376 -31.90 3.35 14.63
N TYR A 377 -31.28 2.50 13.82
CA TYR A 377 -30.21 2.84 12.90
C TYR A 377 -30.76 2.97 11.48
N CYS A 378 -30.60 4.13 10.87
CA CYS A 378 -31.09 4.46 9.52
C CYS A 378 -29.90 4.78 8.61
N PRO A 379 -29.35 3.79 7.89
CA PRO A 379 -28.26 4.04 6.96
C PRO A 379 -28.66 5.02 5.86
N ALA A 380 -27.79 5.96 5.52
CA ALA A 380 -28.00 6.85 4.39
C ALA A 380 -27.71 6.11 3.08
N ASP A 381 -28.69 5.96 2.21
CA ASP A 381 -28.51 5.44 0.85
C ASP A 381 -28.36 6.60 -0.15
N VAL A 382 -27.39 6.48 -1.06
CA VAL A 382 -27.27 7.42 -2.21
C VAL A 382 -28.53 7.36 -3.07
N THR A 383 -29.12 6.17 -3.22
CA THR A 383 -30.39 5.98 -3.90
C THR A 383 -31.19 4.94 -3.12
N PRO A 384 -32.33 5.31 -2.51
CA PRO A 384 -33.14 4.38 -1.75
C PRO A 384 -33.60 3.17 -2.60
N PRO A 385 -33.73 1.98 -1.99
CA PRO A 385 -34.23 0.81 -2.69
C PRO A 385 -35.70 1.01 -3.10
N ALA A 386 -36.01 0.80 -4.38
CA ALA A 386 -37.38 0.90 -4.91
C ALA A 386 -38.07 -0.46 -5.12
N ARG A 387 -37.30 -1.56 -5.10
CA ARG A 387 -37.80 -2.92 -5.31
C ARG A 387 -37.10 -3.91 -4.39
N ALA A 388 -37.69 -5.11 -4.29
CA ALA A 388 -37.04 -6.19 -3.60
C ALA A 388 -35.68 -6.51 -4.23
N MET A 389 -34.70 -6.85 -3.39
CA MET A 389 -33.35 -7.18 -3.85
C MET A 389 -32.70 -8.24 -2.96
N SER A 390 -31.84 -9.04 -3.59
CA SER A 390 -31.02 -10.05 -2.96
C SER A 390 -29.81 -9.41 -2.27
N PHE A 391 -29.10 -10.18 -1.45
CA PHE A 391 -27.99 -9.65 -0.69
C PHE A 391 -26.82 -9.25 -1.61
N ASP A 392 -26.50 -10.08 -2.59
CA ASP A 392 -25.47 -9.79 -3.59
C ASP A 392 -25.79 -8.54 -4.42
N GLU A 393 -27.05 -8.36 -4.84
CA GLU A 393 -27.46 -7.14 -5.53
C GLU A 393 -27.29 -5.90 -4.63
N ALA A 394 -27.71 -5.99 -3.36
CA ALA A 394 -27.59 -4.89 -2.40
C ALA A 394 -26.12 -4.46 -2.22
N VAL A 395 -25.20 -5.43 -2.11
CA VAL A 395 -23.76 -5.17 -1.99
C VAL A 395 -23.18 -4.63 -3.31
N ALA A 396 -23.52 -5.22 -4.45
CA ALA A 396 -23.03 -4.78 -5.77
C ALA A 396 -23.48 -3.35 -6.12
N ARG A 397 -24.71 -2.97 -5.73
CA ARG A 397 -25.26 -1.61 -5.88
C ARG A 397 -24.89 -0.69 -4.73
N SER A 398 -24.25 -1.22 -3.69
CA SER A 398 -23.84 -0.51 -2.48
C SER A 398 -25.01 0.16 -1.72
N ILE A 399 -26.18 -0.47 -1.70
CA ILE A 399 -27.36 -0.02 -0.93
C ILE A 399 -27.13 -0.35 0.55
N ASN A 400 -26.88 0.67 1.37
CA ASN A 400 -26.50 0.54 2.77
C ASN A 400 -27.62 -0.07 3.62
N SER A 401 -28.85 0.44 3.48
CA SER A 401 -30.02 -0.05 4.24
C SER A 401 -30.27 -1.54 4.02
N MET A 402 -30.31 -1.96 2.76
CA MET A 402 -30.56 -3.35 2.39
C MET A 402 -29.39 -4.26 2.80
N THR A 403 -28.14 -3.78 2.70
CA THR A 403 -26.96 -4.54 3.17
C THR A 403 -27.08 -4.85 4.66
N VAL A 404 -27.41 -3.85 5.48
CA VAL A 404 -27.58 -4.02 6.93
C VAL A 404 -28.72 -4.98 7.25
N ARG A 405 -29.85 -4.85 6.57
CA ARG A 405 -31.02 -5.74 6.79
C ARG A 405 -30.72 -7.19 6.45
N HIS A 406 -30.07 -7.44 5.31
CA HIS A 406 -29.63 -8.80 4.93
C HIS A 406 -28.63 -9.37 5.92
N ALA A 407 -27.63 -8.59 6.36
CA ALA A 407 -26.65 -9.05 7.33
C ALA A 407 -27.28 -9.41 8.69
N LEU A 408 -28.21 -8.60 9.20
CA LEU A 408 -28.90 -8.88 10.46
C LEU A 408 -29.83 -10.11 10.39
N LEU A 409 -30.21 -10.54 9.18
CA LEU A 409 -30.94 -11.80 8.98
C LEU A 409 -30.04 -13.03 9.00
N LEU A 410 -28.70 -12.89 9.01
CA LEU A 410 -27.81 -14.05 9.00
C LEU A 410 -27.99 -14.96 10.23
N PRO A 411 -28.00 -14.47 11.50
CA PRO A 411 -28.16 -15.36 12.65
C PRO A 411 -29.42 -16.25 12.59
N PRO A 412 -30.64 -15.73 12.31
CA PRO A 412 -31.83 -16.59 12.18
C PRO A 412 -31.83 -17.49 10.95
N LEU A 413 -31.04 -17.20 9.90
CA LEU A 413 -30.83 -18.13 8.80
C LEU A 413 -29.86 -19.25 9.22
N LEU A 414 -28.75 -18.89 9.85
CA LEU A 414 -27.74 -19.84 10.31
C LEU A 414 -28.31 -20.84 11.31
N SER A 415 -29.23 -20.45 12.20
CA SER A 415 -29.88 -21.40 13.13
C SER A 415 -30.55 -22.59 12.44
N ARG A 416 -30.90 -22.47 11.16
CA ARG A 416 -31.60 -23.52 10.39
C ARG A 416 -30.66 -24.32 9.52
N TRP A 417 -29.75 -23.62 8.84
CA TRP A 417 -28.92 -24.22 7.80
C TRP A 417 -27.54 -24.63 8.33
N ARG A 418 -27.00 -23.89 9.30
CA ARG A 418 -25.66 -24.05 9.88
C ARG A 418 -25.66 -23.72 11.39
N PRO A 419 -26.40 -24.48 12.22
CA PRO A 419 -26.50 -24.21 13.65
C PRO A 419 -25.15 -24.34 14.36
N ASP A 420 -24.24 -25.16 13.82
CA ASP A 420 -22.83 -25.26 14.22
C ASP A 420 -22.11 -23.90 14.12
N LEU A 421 -22.25 -23.23 12.98
CA LEU A 421 -21.64 -21.93 12.73
C LEU A 421 -22.31 -20.82 13.55
N LEU A 422 -23.63 -20.90 13.76
CA LEU A 422 -24.31 -19.97 14.67
C LEU A 422 -23.74 -20.08 16.10
N HIS A 423 -23.49 -21.29 16.58
CA HIS A 423 -22.92 -21.50 17.91
C HIS A 423 -21.49 -20.95 18.03
N GLU A 424 -20.66 -21.14 17.00
CA GLU A 424 -19.33 -20.52 16.89
C GLU A 424 -19.42 -18.99 16.96
N ILE A 425 -20.31 -18.39 16.17
CA ILE A 425 -20.53 -16.93 16.20
C ILE A 425 -21.00 -16.47 17.57
N ALA A 426 -21.98 -17.16 18.18
CA ALA A 426 -22.52 -16.82 19.49
C ALA A 426 -21.45 -16.89 20.60
N ALA A 427 -20.37 -17.66 20.42
CA ALA A 427 -19.26 -17.76 21.35
C ALA A 427 -18.39 -16.49 21.42
N GLU A 428 -18.46 -15.61 20.42
CA GLU A 428 -17.82 -14.27 20.44
C GLU A 428 -18.37 -13.35 21.55
N VAL A 429 -19.51 -13.73 22.14
CA VAL A 429 -20.15 -13.01 23.25
C VAL A 429 -20.22 -13.93 24.48
N PRO A 430 -19.53 -13.59 25.59
CA PRO A 430 -19.59 -14.33 26.83
C PRO A 430 -21.03 -14.57 27.32
N SER A 431 -21.28 -15.72 27.96
CA SER A 431 -22.63 -16.10 28.42
C SER A 431 -23.30 -15.04 29.32
N CYS A 432 -22.54 -14.41 30.22
CA CYS A 432 -23.04 -13.33 31.07
C CYS A 432 -23.46 -12.08 30.26
N GLU A 433 -22.71 -11.73 29.21
CA GLU A 433 -23.05 -10.60 28.33
C GLU A 433 -24.28 -10.94 27.48
N ARG A 434 -24.37 -12.17 26.94
CA ARG A 434 -25.57 -12.64 26.22
C ARG A 434 -26.82 -12.58 27.09
N ALA A 435 -26.74 -13.08 28.33
CA ALA A 435 -27.85 -13.05 29.28
C ALA A 435 -28.29 -11.62 29.64
N ALA A 436 -27.36 -10.67 29.69
CA ALA A 436 -27.66 -9.27 29.98
C ALA A 436 -28.33 -8.52 28.80
N LEU A 437 -28.15 -9.01 27.57
CA LEU A 437 -28.73 -8.44 26.35
C LEU A 437 -30.07 -9.09 25.98
N ASP A 438 -30.34 -10.30 26.48
CA ASP A 438 -31.57 -11.04 26.22
C ASP A 438 -32.75 -10.47 27.02
N SER A 439 -33.85 -10.20 26.32
CA SER A 439 -35.11 -9.76 26.90
C SER A 439 -36.28 -10.10 25.98
N PRO A 440 -37.52 -10.19 26.49
CA PRO A 440 -38.70 -10.41 25.63
C PRO A 440 -38.83 -9.38 24.50
N ALA A 441 -38.46 -8.12 24.76
CA ALA A 441 -38.47 -7.06 23.75
C ALA A 441 -37.40 -7.28 22.67
N ASP A 442 -36.23 -7.80 23.04
CA ASP A 442 -35.14 -8.10 22.11
C ASP A 442 -35.46 -9.33 21.25
N ARG A 443 -36.01 -10.38 21.86
CA ARG A 443 -36.52 -11.56 21.13
C ARG A 443 -37.66 -11.19 20.16
N ALA A 444 -38.50 -10.23 20.51
CA ALA A 444 -39.52 -9.72 19.59
C ALA A 444 -38.93 -9.04 18.34
N LEU A 445 -37.74 -8.42 18.44
CA LEU A 445 -37.03 -7.88 17.27
C LEU A 445 -36.56 -8.99 16.33
N ALA A 446 -36.05 -10.09 16.88
CA ALA A 446 -35.70 -11.27 16.10
C ALA A 446 -36.93 -11.91 15.44
N GLY A 447 -38.06 -11.97 16.14
CA GLY A 447 -39.35 -12.34 15.53
C GLY A 447 -39.75 -11.43 14.36
N GLY A 448 -39.51 -10.11 14.48
CA GLY A 448 -39.73 -9.15 13.41
C GLY A 448 -38.79 -9.32 12.20
N LEU A 449 -37.55 -9.80 12.42
CA LEU A 449 -36.67 -10.23 11.32
C LEU A 449 -37.23 -11.46 10.62
N LEU A 450 -37.63 -12.48 11.38
CA LEU A 450 -38.24 -13.71 10.86
C LEU A 450 -39.53 -13.43 10.07
N ALA A 451 -40.31 -12.44 10.49
CA ALA A 451 -41.50 -11.99 9.77
C ALA A 451 -41.17 -11.46 8.36
N GLN A 452 -39.97 -10.89 8.15
CA GLN A 452 -39.51 -10.50 6.81
C GLN A 452 -39.26 -11.71 5.89
N LEU A 453 -39.13 -12.90 6.47
CA LEU A 453 -39.02 -14.18 5.76
C LEU A 453 -40.39 -14.85 5.58
N GLY A 454 -41.49 -14.19 5.99
CA GLY A 454 -42.85 -14.71 5.96
C GLY A 454 -43.23 -15.55 7.18
N GLU A 455 -42.44 -15.51 8.26
CA GLU A 455 -42.61 -16.39 9.41
C GLU A 455 -43.00 -15.64 10.68
N THR A 456 -44.05 -16.12 11.34
CA THR A 456 -44.52 -15.55 12.59
C THR A 456 -44.09 -16.44 13.75
N VAL A 457 -43.18 -15.95 14.58
CA VAL A 457 -42.66 -16.65 15.76
C VAL A 457 -42.90 -15.77 16.99
N ALA A 458 -43.50 -16.34 18.03
CA ALA A 458 -43.73 -15.61 19.27
C ALA A 458 -42.40 -15.35 20.01
N PRO A 459 -42.22 -14.21 20.72
CA PRO A 459 -40.92 -13.87 21.32
C PRO A 459 -40.36 -14.91 22.31
N ASP A 460 -41.23 -15.62 23.02
CA ASP A 460 -40.89 -16.71 23.94
C ASP A 460 -40.38 -17.98 23.23
N GLN A 461 -40.73 -18.15 21.96
CA GLN A 461 -40.27 -19.25 21.10
C GLN A 461 -38.93 -18.97 20.42
N VAL A 462 -38.43 -17.73 20.48
CA VAL A 462 -37.10 -17.38 19.95
C VAL A 462 -36.03 -17.88 20.93
N ALA A 463 -35.10 -18.69 20.42
CA ALA A 463 -33.98 -19.20 21.20
C ALA A 463 -33.13 -18.04 21.78
N PRO A 464 -32.58 -18.16 23.00
CA PRO A 464 -31.74 -17.10 23.60
C PRO A 464 -30.53 -16.71 22.72
N GLU A 465 -29.97 -17.64 21.96
CA GLU A 465 -28.86 -17.39 21.03
C GLU A 465 -29.27 -16.53 19.82
N LEU A 466 -30.58 -16.44 19.53
CA LEU A 466 -31.18 -15.60 18.51
C LEU A 466 -31.74 -14.28 19.08
N SER A 467 -31.47 -13.99 20.36
CA SER A 467 -31.63 -12.65 20.93
C SER A 467 -30.98 -11.63 19.98
N TYR A 468 -31.79 -10.75 19.40
CA TYR A 468 -31.45 -9.86 18.30
C TYR A 468 -30.14 -9.09 18.56
N SER A 469 -30.00 -8.49 19.74
CA SER A 469 -28.84 -7.68 20.08
C SER A 469 -27.60 -8.54 20.33
N ALA A 470 -27.75 -9.65 21.07
CA ALA A 470 -26.65 -10.57 21.34
C ALA A 470 -26.13 -11.22 20.05
N ALA A 471 -27.04 -11.72 19.20
CA ALA A 471 -26.73 -12.33 17.91
C ALA A 471 -26.12 -11.33 16.93
N GLY A 472 -26.60 -10.07 16.92
CA GLY A 472 -26.03 -9.00 16.11
C GLY A 472 -24.60 -8.64 16.53
N ILE A 473 -24.36 -8.43 17.83
CA ILE A 473 -23.01 -8.13 18.37
C ILE A 473 -22.05 -9.29 18.07
N ALA A 474 -22.49 -10.51 18.32
CA ALA A 474 -21.75 -11.73 18.02
C ALA A 474 -21.34 -11.79 16.54
N LEU A 475 -22.30 -11.57 15.64
CA LEU A 475 -22.04 -11.49 14.20
C LEU A 475 -21.00 -10.41 13.86
N PHE A 476 -21.12 -9.19 14.40
CA PHE A 476 -20.19 -8.11 14.05
C PHE A 476 -18.77 -8.34 14.59
N ARG A 477 -18.62 -8.92 15.79
CA ARG A 477 -17.32 -9.37 16.31
C ARG A 477 -16.72 -10.46 15.43
N TYR A 478 -17.52 -11.45 15.04
CA TYR A 478 -17.08 -12.51 14.14
C TYR A 478 -16.64 -11.98 12.77
N LEU A 479 -17.44 -11.09 12.15
CA LEU A 479 -17.09 -10.45 10.88
C LEU A 479 -15.83 -9.58 11.01
N ARG A 480 -15.62 -8.92 12.15
CA ARG A 480 -14.39 -8.17 12.42
C ARG A 480 -13.18 -9.10 12.46
N ALA A 481 -13.25 -10.20 13.22
CA ALA A 481 -12.17 -11.19 13.29
C ALA A 481 -11.84 -11.78 11.91
N ARG A 482 -12.86 -12.14 11.12
CA ARG A 482 -12.67 -12.63 9.74
C ARG A 482 -11.98 -11.62 8.83
N ARG A 483 -12.28 -10.32 8.96
CA ARG A 483 -11.58 -9.26 8.19
C ARG A 483 -10.12 -9.16 8.57
N GLU A 484 -9.80 -9.20 9.86
CA GLU A 484 -8.42 -9.13 10.35
C GLU A 484 -7.61 -10.35 9.88
N LEU A 485 -8.20 -11.56 9.94
CA LEU A 485 -7.60 -12.77 9.36
C LEU A 485 -7.39 -12.65 7.84
N ALA A 486 -8.30 -11.98 7.15
CA ALA A 486 -8.18 -11.64 5.73
C ALA A 486 -7.28 -10.41 5.49
N GLY A 487 -6.45 -9.99 6.46
CA GLY A 487 -5.41 -8.96 6.34
C GLY A 487 -5.94 -7.54 6.18
N LEU A 488 -7.22 -7.28 6.47
CA LEU A 488 -7.82 -5.96 6.41
C LEU A 488 -8.04 -5.42 7.83
N PRO A 489 -7.34 -4.35 8.25
CA PRO A 489 -7.36 -3.88 9.64
C PRO A 489 -8.76 -3.46 10.09
N ALA A 490 -9.37 -4.15 11.06
CA ALA A 490 -10.74 -3.88 11.50
C ALA A 490 -10.84 -3.48 12.98
N GLU A 491 -9.72 -3.18 13.63
CA GLU A 491 -9.62 -2.99 15.08
C GLU A 491 -10.53 -1.88 15.64
N ARG A 492 -10.83 -0.88 14.81
CA ARG A 492 -11.64 0.29 15.19
C ARG A 492 -13.11 0.14 14.82
N LEU A 493 -13.49 -0.94 14.14
CA LEU A 493 -14.89 -1.18 13.80
C LEU A 493 -15.68 -1.46 15.08
N PRO A 494 -16.85 -0.82 15.27
CA PRO A 494 -17.67 -1.04 16.44
C PRO A 494 -18.46 -2.36 16.33
N ASP A 495 -19.04 -2.80 17.44
CA ASP A 495 -19.83 -4.04 17.52
C ASP A 495 -21.31 -3.81 17.14
N ASP A 496 -21.56 -3.03 16.10
CA ASP A 496 -22.90 -2.61 15.67
C ASP A 496 -23.01 -2.52 14.13
N PRO A 497 -24.22 -2.29 13.56
CA PRO A 497 -24.42 -2.28 12.12
C PRO A 497 -23.60 -1.25 11.33
N THR A 498 -23.10 -0.20 11.96
CA THR A 498 -22.19 0.77 11.32
C THR A 498 -20.87 0.13 10.91
N SER A 499 -20.48 -1.00 11.54
CA SER A 499 -19.30 -1.79 11.17
C SER A 499 -19.32 -2.32 9.73
N LEU A 500 -20.51 -2.56 9.17
CA LEU A 500 -20.68 -2.97 7.78
C LEU A 500 -20.41 -1.85 6.78
N LEU A 501 -20.52 -0.60 7.23
CA LEU A 501 -20.39 0.59 6.40
C LEU A 501 -19.06 1.29 6.61
N GLY A 502 -18.24 0.81 7.56
CA GLY A 502 -16.90 1.25 7.94
C GLY A 502 -16.71 2.76 8.00
N ASN A 503 -16.76 3.32 9.21
CA ASN A 503 -16.53 4.74 9.44
C ASN A 503 -15.25 5.05 10.23
N SER A 504 -14.49 4.04 10.68
CA SER A 504 -13.42 4.23 11.66
C SER A 504 -12.10 3.52 11.35
N SER A 505 -12.10 2.53 10.44
CA SER A 505 -10.91 1.76 10.08
C SER A 505 -10.34 2.21 8.74
N ARG A 506 -9.01 2.18 8.62
CA ARG A 506 -8.29 2.62 7.42
C ARG A 506 -7.34 1.52 6.98
N ALA A 507 -7.15 1.39 5.67
CA ALA A 507 -6.25 0.41 5.08
C ALA A 507 -5.58 0.97 3.83
N THR A 508 -4.41 0.46 3.50
CA THR A 508 -3.66 0.83 2.29
C THR A 508 -4.29 0.19 1.05
N ALA A 509 -3.98 0.70 -0.14
CA ALA A 509 -4.49 0.10 -1.38
C ALA A 509 -4.02 -1.37 -1.55
N GLU A 510 -2.81 -1.69 -1.07
CA GLU A 510 -2.27 -3.04 -1.05
C GLU A 510 -3.05 -3.97 -0.10
N GLN A 511 -3.36 -3.52 1.12
CA GLN A 511 -4.17 -4.31 2.08
C GLN A 511 -5.57 -4.58 1.52
N ILE A 512 -6.20 -3.55 0.93
CA ILE A 512 -7.50 -3.67 0.26
C ILE A 512 -7.40 -4.64 -0.91
N GLY A 513 -6.34 -4.56 -1.72
CA GLY A 513 -6.14 -5.44 -2.87
C GLY A 513 -5.92 -6.89 -2.47
N GLY A 514 -5.12 -7.16 -1.44
CA GLY A 514 -4.95 -8.50 -0.88
C GLY A 514 -6.25 -9.07 -0.30
N TYR A 515 -7.03 -8.24 0.40
CA TYR A 515 -8.37 -8.62 0.87
C TYR A 515 -9.30 -8.98 -0.30
N LEU A 516 -9.42 -8.10 -1.29
CA LEU A 516 -10.26 -8.32 -2.46
C LEU A 516 -9.81 -9.53 -3.28
N HIS A 517 -8.51 -9.78 -3.38
CA HIS A 517 -7.99 -10.97 -4.04
C HIS A 517 -8.51 -12.23 -3.37
N ARG A 518 -8.45 -12.32 -2.04
CA ARG A 518 -8.98 -13.47 -1.28
C ARG A 518 -10.50 -13.63 -1.43
N LYS A 519 -11.24 -12.54 -1.53
CA LYS A 519 -12.72 -12.57 -1.56
C LYS A 519 -13.30 -12.76 -2.95
N LEU A 520 -12.65 -12.26 -4.00
CA LEU A 520 -13.21 -12.24 -5.35
C LEU A 520 -12.72 -13.40 -6.23
N LEU A 521 -11.55 -13.97 -5.94
CA LEU A 521 -10.89 -14.97 -6.78
C LEU A 521 -10.82 -16.30 -6.05
N ALA A 522 -10.79 -17.39 -6.81
CA ALA A 522 -10.51 -18.72 -6.28
C ALA A 522 -9.09 -18.78 -5.69
N ALA A 523 -8.92 -19.59 -4.65
CA ALA A 523 -7.64 -19.72 -3.93
C ALA A 523 -6.58 -20.53 -4.69
N ASP A 524 -6.93 -21.12 -5.84
CA ASP A 524 -6.06 -21.97 -6.66
C ASP A 524 -5.07 -21.19 -7.56
N GLY A 525 -5.13 -19.86 -7.53
CA GLY A 525 -4.28 -18.99 -8.35
C GLY A 525 -4.68 -18.92 -9.82
N SER A 526 -5.82 -19.51 -10.19
CA SER A 526 -6.38 -19.43 -11.54
C SER A 526 -7.14 -18.11 -11.76
N CYS A 527 -7.47 -17.81 -13.01
CA CYS A 527 -8.37 -16.70 -13.36
C CYS A 527 -9.85 -17.03 -13.12
N THR A 528 -10.17 -17.79 -12.07
CA THR A 528 -11.55 -18.18 -11.73
C THR A 528 -12.06 -17.33 -10.57
N LEU A 529 -13.31 -16.88 -10.67
CA LEU A 529 -13.98 -16.16 -9.60
C LEU A 529 -14.36 -17.11 -8.45
N SER A 530 -14.30 -16.61 -7.22
CA SER A 530 -14.99 -17.26 -6.09
C SER A 530 -16.50 -17.15 -6.27
N ASP A 531 -17.28 -17.90 -5.49
CA ASP A 531 -18.75 -17.78 -5.52
C ASP A 531 -19.22 -16.35 -5.20
N THR A 532 -18.61 -15.72 -4.19
CA THR A 532 -18.84 -14.31 -3.84
C THR A 532 -18.48 -13.38 -4.99
N GLY A 533 -17.31 -13.60 -5.62
CA GLY A 533 -16.86 -12.83 -6.78
C GLY A 533 -17.78 -12.98 -7.99
N ALA A 534 -18.27 -14.18 -8.24
CA ALA A 534 -19.18 -14.51 -9.33
C ALA A 534 -20.53 -13.79 -9.18
N LEU A 535 -21.11 -13.78 -7.98
CA LEU A 535 -22.33 -13.01 -7.71
C LEU A 535 -22.15 -11.52 -8.02
N LEU A 536 -21.02 -10.92 -7.62
CA LEU A 536 -20.72 -9.52 -7.95
C LEU A 536 -20.48 -9.30 -9.45
N ALA A 537 -19.83 -10.25 -10.13
CA ALA A 537 -19.60 -10.20 -11.58
C ALA A 537 -20.92 -10.26 -12.38
N LEU A 538 -21.89 -11.05 -11.93
CA LEU A 538 -23.24 -11.10 -12.52
C LEU A 538 -23.95 -9.74 -12.41
N HIS A 539 -23.68 -8.98 -11.34
CA HIS A 539 -24.23 -7.64 -11.15
C HIS A 539 -23.37 -6.50 -11.72
N ARG A 540 -22.23 -6.77 -12.38
CA ARG A 540 -21.29 -5.73 -12.84
C ARG A 540 -21.91 -4.64 -13.71
N ARG A 541 -22.94 -5.00 -14.50
CA ARG A 541 -23.66 -4.08 -15.41
C ARG A 541 -24.77 -3.27 -14.73
N ALA A 542 -25.24 -3.69 -13.55
CA ALA A 542 -26.30 -3.02 -12.78
C ALA A 542 -25.79 -2.35 -11.49
N GLY A 543 -24.60 -2.74 -11.02
CA GLY A 543 -23.94 -2.25 -9.81
C GLY A 543 -23.16 -0.96 -9.99
N THR A 544 -22.30 -0.66 -9.02
CA THR A 544 -21.46 0.53 -9.03
C THR A 544 -20.33 0.50 -10.08
N LEU A 545 -20.03 -0.69 -10.62
CA LEU A 545 -19.03 -0.90 -11.68
C LEU A 545 -19.59 -0.73 -13.10
N ARG A 546 -20.90 -0.40 -13.25
CA ARG A 546 -21.61 -0.37 -14.54
C ARG A 546 -20.92 0.46 -15.62
N TRP A 547 -20.28 1.56 -15.24
CA TRP A 547 -19.61 2.45 -16.19
C TRP A 547 -18.43 1.72 -16.88
N LEU A 548 -17.61 1.00 -16.09
CA LEU A 548 -16.50 0.23 -16.64
C LEU A 548 -17.00 -0.98 -17.44
N ALA A 549 -18.08 -1.62 -16.97
CA ALA A 549 -18.69 -2.75 -17.67
C ALA A 549 -19.27 -2.34 -19.03
N TRP A 550 -19.81 -1.13 -19.15
CA TRP A 550 -20.25 -0.58 -20.44
C TRP A 550 -19.08 -0.30 -21.38
N ARG A 551 -17.95 0.16 -20.82
CA ARG A 551 -16.74 0.42 -21.61
C ARG A 551 -16.03 -0.86 -22.07
N TRP A 552 -16.15 -1.93 -21.29
CA TRP A 552 -15.58 -3.25 -21.53
C TRP A 552 -16.66 -4.34 -21.56
N PRO A 553 -17.60 -4.31 -22.53
CA PRO A 553 -18.82 -5.11 -22.49
C PRO A 553 -18.59 -6.63 -22.57
N LYS A 554 -17.47 -7.04 -23.20
CA LYS A 554 -17.06 -8.44 -23.33
C LYS A 554 -16.27 -8.97 -22.15
N LEU A 555 -15.82 -8.09 -21.24
CA LEU A 555 -15.00 -8.47 -20.10
C LEU A 555 -15.90 -8.91 -18.94
N VAL A 556 -15.65 -10.10 -18.41
CA VAL A 556 -16.19 -10.55 -17.13
C VAL A 556 -15.15 -10.21 -16.06
N PHE A 557 -15.56 -9.37 -15.10
CA PHE A 557 -14.74 -8.94 -13.98
C PHE A 557 -15.63 -8.75 -12.75
N ALA A 558 -15.04 -8.88 -11.58
CA ALA A 558 -15.69 -8.64 -10.29
C ALA A 558 -15.00 -7.50 -9.56
N GLY A 559 -15.66 -6.89 -8.57
CA GLY A 559 -15.04 -5.82 -7.82
C GLY A 559 -15.99 -5.13 -6.87
N LYS A 560 -15.47 -4.10 -6.20
CA LYS A 560 -16.24 -3.28 -5.28
C LYS A 560 -15.74 -1.84 -5.28
N THR A 561 -16.68 -0.89 -5.25
CA THR A 561 -16.40 0.52 -4.96
C THR A 561 -16.67 0.83 -3.49
N GLY A 562 -15.95 1.83 -2.96
CA GLY A 562 -16.24 2.41 -1.66
C GLY A 562 -16.09 3.92 -1.63
N SER A 563 -16.86 4.55 -0.76
CA SER A 563 -16.83 6.01 -0.53
C SER A 563 -17.21 6.28 0.91
N SER A 564 -16.46 7.12 1.59
CA SER A 564 -16.72 7.58 2.95
C SER A 564 -16.86 9.10 2.93
N PRO A 565 -18.07 9.65 3.16
CA PRO A 565 -18.29 11.09 3.28
C PRO A 565 -17.68 11.69 4.54
N HIS A 566 -17.34 10.88 5.54
CA HIS A 566 -16.83 11.35 6.84
C HIS A 566 -15.30 11.49 6.88
N ASP A 567 -14.58 10.64 6.15
CA ASP A 567 -13.10 10.64 6.09
C ASP A 567 -12.56 11.18 4.76
N ASP A 568 -13.46 11.69 3.90
CA ASP A 568 -13.14 12.22 2.58
C ASP A 568 -12.29 11.26 1.76
N SER A 569 -12.78 10.02 1.57
CA SER A 569 -12.07 9.04 0.77
C SER A 569 -12.98 8.26 -0.17
N ALA A 570 -12.42 7.89 -1.31
CA ALA A 570 -13.06 7.03 -2.28
C ALA A 570 -12.09 5.94 -2.75
N LEU A 571 -12.60 4.76 -3.06
CA LEU A 571 -11.81 3.66 -3.58
C LEU A 571 -12.60 2.82 -4.57
N VAL A 572 -11.87 2.08 -5.38
CA VAL A 572 -12.39 0.98 -6.18
C VAL A 572 -11.36 -0.12 -6.28
N GLY A 573 -11.81 -1.37 -6.22
CA GLY A 573 -11.00 -2.52 -6.59
C GLY A 573 -11.73 -3.40 -7.58
N ILE A 574 -11.03 -3.87 -8.60
CA ILE A 574 -11.54 -4.83 -9.59
C ILE A 574 -10.57 -5.99 -9.76
N ALA A 575 -11.10 -7.19 -9.93
CA ALA A 575 -10.34 -8.38 -10.31
C ALA A 575 -10.48 -8.60 -11.82
N VAL A 576 -9.37 -8.84 -12.52
CA VAL A 576 -9.28 -9.13 -13.95
C VAL A 576 -8.30 -10.28 -14.20
N CYS A 577 -8.40 -10.93 -15.35
CA CYS A 577 -7.36 -11.85 -15.81
C CYS A 577 -6.39 -11.11 -16.73
N LEU A 578 -5.10 -11.09 -16.39
CA LEU A 578 -4.05 -10.46 -17.18
C LEU A 578 -2.98 -11.48 -17.53
N ASP A 579 -2.79 -11.74 -18.83
CA ASP A 579 -1.82 -12.73 -19.32
C ASP A 579 -2.01 -14.11 -18.63
N ALA A 580 -3.26 -14.54 -18.48
CA ALA A 580 -3.66 -15.76 -17.76
C ALA A 580 -3.32 -15.78 -16.26
N ARG A 581 -3.01 -14.63 -15.66
CA ARG A 581 -2.78 -14.47 -14.21
C ARG A 581 -3.91 -13.65 -13.60
N PRO A 582 -4.49 -14.05 -12.45
CA PRO A 582 -5.48 -13.23 -11.78
C PRO A 582 -4.80 -12.01 -11.15
N VAL A 583 -5.36 -10.82 -11.40
CA VAL A 583 -4.84 -9.56 -10.89
C VAL A 583 -5.98 -8.72 -10.32
N VAL A 584 -5.80 -8.19 -9.12
CA VAL A 584 -6.69 -7.19 -8.51
C VAL A 584 -6.06 -5.82 -8.65
N LEU A 585 -6.74 -4.93 -9.37
CA LEU A 585 -6.38 -3.52 -9.49
C LEU A 585 -7.16 -2.73 -8.44
N VAL A 586 -6.46 -2.04 -7.55
CA VAL A 586 -7.04 -1.16 -6.54
C VAL A 586 -6.59 0.27 -6.79
N ALA A 587 -7.55 1.18 -6.79
CA ALA A 587 -7.32 2.60 -6.81
C ALA A 587 -8.04 3.24 -5.63
N ALA A 588 -7.45 4.26 -5.05
CA ALA A 588 -8.07 5.06 -4.01
C ALA A 588 -7.70 6.53 -4.16
N LEU A 589 -8.50 7.42 -3.59
CA LEU A 589 -8.21 8.84 -3.52
C LEU A 589 -8.69 9.47 -2.21
N ARG A 590 -8.10 10.62 -1.88
CA ARG A 590 -8.51 11.54 -0.82
C ARG A 590 -8.31 12.98 -1.31
N PRO A 591 -9.15 13.96 -0.97
CA PRO A 591 -8.91 15.34 -1.37
C PRO A 591 -7.78 15.93 -0.53
N LEU A 592 -6.99 16.82 -1.14
CA LEU A 592 -5.95 17.58 -0.45
C LEU A 592 -6.55 18.61 0.52
N GLN A 593 -7.81 18.98 0.31
CA GLN A 593 -8.61 19.86 1.16
C GLN A 593 -9.96 19.19 1.40
N ALA A 594 -10.24 18.83 2.64
CA ALA A 594 -11.54 18.35 3.07
C ALA A 594 -12.61 19.47 3.01
N PRO A 595 -13.88 19.15 2.73
CA PRO A 595 -14.44 17.82 2.47
C PRO A 595 -14.30 17.34 1.00
N LEU A 596 -14.56 16.05 0.75
CA LEU A 596 -14.77 15.52 -0.60
C LEU A 596 -15.95 16.27 -1.25
N PRO A 597 -15.82 16.73 -2.52
CA PRO A 597 -16.95 17.31 -3.22
C PRO A 597 -18.14 16.36 -3.30
N ASP A 598 -19.35 16.90 -3.18
CA ASP A 598 -20.58 16.13 -3.34
C ASP A 598 -20.61 15.38 -4.67
N GLY A 599 -20.99 14.10 -4.63
CA GLY A 599 -21.00 13.22 -5.80
C GLY A 599 -19.65 12.61 -6.18
N LEU A 600 -18.54 13.02 -5.54
CA LEU A 600 -17.24 12.38 -5.76
C LEU A 600 -17.20 11.03 -5.03
N HIS A 601 -17.32 9.96 -5.80
CA HIS A 601 -17.41 8.59 -5.32
C HIS A 601 -16.36 7.69 -5.97
N GLY A 602 -16.24 6.46 -5.47
CA GLY A 602 -15.30 5.46 -5.98
C GLY A 602 -15.47 5.14 -7.46
N SER A 603 -16.64 5.41 -8.03
CA SER A 603 -16.89 5.27 -9.47
C SER A 603 -16.02 6.21 -10.33
N VAL A 604 -15.57 7.37 -9.83
CA VAL A 604 -14.67 8.29 -10.54
C VAL A 604 -13.33 7.61 -10.85
N LEU A 605 -12.84 6.77 -9.93
CA LEU A 605 -11.60 6.03 -10.10
C LEU A 605 -11.67 4.99 -11.24
N LEU A 606 -12.87 4.59 -11.67
CA LEU A 606 -13.05 3.70 -12.83
C LEU A 606 -12.48 4.30 -14.12
N ARG A 607 -12.46 5.64 -14.25
CA ARG A 607 -11.90 6.33 -15.44
C ARG A 607 -10.39 6.12 -15.53
N GLY A 608 -9.71 6.21 -14.39
CA GLY A 608 -8.29 5.86 -14.30
C GLY A 608 -8.06 4.38 -14.61
N LEU A 609 -8.85 3.47 -14.03
CA LEU A 609 -8.71 2.03 -14.29
C LEU A 609 -8.95 1.67 -15.77
N ASP A 610 -9.90 2.31 -16.43
CA ASP A 610 -10.12 2.13 -17.86
C ASP A 610 -8.91 2.60 -18.69
N ALA A 611 -8.36 3.78 -18.40
CA ALA A 611 -7.15 4.26 -19.07
C ALA A 611 -5.96 3.33 -18.85
N TYR A 612 -5.81 2.77 -17.64
CA TYR A 612 -4.82 1.75 -17.32
C TYR A 612 -4.98 0.48 -18.16
N LEU A 613 -6.18 -0.10 -18.21
CA LEU A 613 -6.46 -1.33 -18.96
C LEU A 613 -6.26 -1.15 -20.47
N ARG A 614 -6.58 0.03 -21.01
CA ARG A 614 -6.31 0.34 -22.43
C ARG A 614 -4.81 0.41 -22.71
N GLU A 615 -4.03 0.98 -21.80
CA GLU A 615 -2.57 1.04 -21.95
C GLU A 615 -1.94 -0.34 -21.89
N LEU A 616 -2.40 -1.21 -20.99
CA LEU A 616 -1.95 -2.60 -20.97
C LEU A 616 -2.21 -3.31 -22.31
N ARG A 617 -3.37 -3.09 -22.94
CA ARG A 617 -3.62 -3.60 -24.29
C ARG A 617 -2.72 -2.98 -25.36
N ARG A 618 -2.32 -1.72 -25.20
CA ARG A 618 -1.36 -1.05 -26.09
C ARG A 618 0.06 -1.63 -25.95
N LEU A 619 0.40 -2.12 -24.76
CA LEU A 619 1.64 -2.82 -24.43
C LEU A 619 1.54 -4.34 -24.68
N ASP A 620 0.60 -4.77 -25.53
CA ASP A 620 0.36 -6.16 -25.92
C ASP A 620 0.06 -7.12 -24.75
N ARG A 621 -0.38 -6.61 -23.60
CA ARG A 621 -0.85 -7.44 -22.48
C ARG A 621 -2.29 -7.90 -22.75
N ARG A 622 -2.57 -9.18 -22.49
CA ARG A 622 -3.88 -9.79 -22.71
C ARG A 622 -4.76 -9.59 -21.48
N VAL A 623 -5.64 -8.59 -21.53
CA VAL A 623 -6.74 -8.42 -20.57
C VAL A 623 -7.91 -9.29 -20.99
N THR A 624 -8.18 -10.37 -20.26
CA THR A 624 -9.23 -11.35 -20.55
C THR A 624 -10.25 -11.47 -19.42
N SER A 625 -11.41 -12.05 -19.74
CA SER A 625 -12.45 -12.35 -18.76
C SER A 625 -11.94 -13.30 -17.70
N LEU A 626 -12.40 -13.08 -16.47
CA LEU A 626 -12.34 -14.11 -15.43
C LEU A 626 -13.36 -15.21 -15.74
N ALA A 627 -13.00 -16.44 -15.45
CA ALA A 627 -13.89 -17.59 -15.55
C ALA A 627 -14.93 -17.53 -14.42
N LEU A 628 -16.18 -17.84 -14.76
CA LEU A 628 -17.24 -18.01 -13.79
C LEU A 628 -17.26 -19.47 -13.31
N PRO A 629 -17.65 -19.74 -12.05
CA PRO A 629 -17.98 -21.10 -11.65
C PRO A 629 -19.18 -21.61 -12.45
N ALA A 630 -19.27 -22.93 -12.65
CA ALA A 630 -20.27 -23.55 -13.52
C ALA A 630 -21.71 -23.10 -13.23
N TRP A 631 -22.08 -22.96 -11.95
CA TRP A 631 -23.42 -22.51 -11.57
C TRP A 631 -23.74 -21.08 -12.04
N ALA A 632 -22.73 -20.22 -12.16
CA ALA A 632 -22.89 -18.83 -12.61
C ALA A 632 -22.86 -18.73 -14.13
N GLU A 633 -22.13 -19.62 -14.81
CA GLU A 633 -22.16 -19.74 -16.28
C GLU A 633 -23.56 -20.10 -16.77
N GLU A 634 -24.25 -21.03 -16.09
CA GLU A 634 -25.65 -21.37 -16.39
C GLU A 634 -26.59 -20.15 -16.32
N ILE A 635 -26.29 -19.20 -15.43
CA ILE A 635 -27.07 -17.97 -15.24
C ILE A 635 -26.70 -16.89 -16.27
N GLU A 636 -25.42 -16.76 -16.61
CA GLU A 636 -24.97 -15.78 -17.61
C GLU A 636 -25.26 -16.24 -19.06
N ALA A 637 -25.47 -17.55 -19.27
CA ALA A 637 -25.83 -18.10 -20.57
C ALA A 637 -27.03 -17.35 -21.16
N PRO A 638 -26.97 -16.96 -22.45
CA PRO A 638 -28.12 -16.35 -23.11
C PRO A 638 -29.29 -17.31 -23.05
N VAL A 639 -30.41 -16.85 -22.50
CA VAL A 639 -31.69 -17.59 -22.55
C VAL A 639 -31.93 -17.91 -24.02
N ALA A 640 -31.96 -19.19 -24.38
CA ALA A 640 -32.32 -19.62 -25.72
C ALA A 640 -33.63 -18.91 -26.08
N ALA A 641 -33.65 -18.21 -27.23
CA ALA A 641 -34.86 -17.57 -27.69
C ALA A 641 -36.01 -18.59 -27.64
N PRO A 642 -37.19 -18.24 -27.09
CA PRO A 642 -38.31 -19.17 -27.11
C PRO A 642 -38.50 -19.63 -28.55
N GLU A 643 -38.51 -20.96 -28.76
CA GLU A 643 -38.79 -21.55 -30.06
C GLU A 643 -40.00 -20.82 -30.65
N ALA A 644 -39.81 -20.27 -31.84
CA ALA A 644 -40.88 -19.59 -32.55
C ALA A 644 -42.07 -20.56 -32.59
N ILE A 645 -43.16 -20.19 -31.92
CA ILE A 645 -44.45 -20.87 -32.03
C ILE A 645 -44.71 -20.97 -33.53
N SER A 646 -44.64 -22.17 -34.08
CA SER A 646 -44.98 -22.41 -35.47
C SER A 646 -46.44 -22.03 -35.61
N VAL A 647 -46.71 -20.86 -36.17
CA VAL A 647 -48.04 -20.53 -36.65
C VAL A 647 -48.32 -21.53 -37.75
N ALA A 648 -49.14 -22.53 -37.43
CA ALA A 648 -49.62 -23.50 -38.38
C ALA A 648 -50.22 -22.74 -39.56
N ALA A 649 -49.62 -22.91 -40.73
CA ALA A 649 -50.18 -22.42 -41.98
C ALA A 649 -51.57 -23.03 -42.15
N THR A 650 -52.57 -22.15 -42.19
CA THR A 650 -53.94 -22.50 -42.57
C THR A 650 -53.91 -22.99 -44.03
N PRO A 651 -54.59 -24.10 -44.39
CA PRO A 651 -54.63 -24.55 -45.77
C PRO A 651 -55.46 -23.56 -46.58
N ALA A 652 -54.89 -23.03 -47.65
CA ALA A 652 -55.62 -22.26 -48.65
C ALA A 652 -56.62 -23.18 -49.37
N GLU A 653 -57.91 -22.93 -49.18
CA GLU A 653 -58.97 -23.45 -50.03
C GLU A 653 -58.84 -22.83 -51.42
N LYS A 654 -58.63 -23.72 -52.40
CA LYS A 654 -58.98 -23.49 -53.81
C LYS A 654 -60.50 -23.51 -53.92
N GLU A 655 -61.10 -22.45 -54.45
CA GLU A 655 -62.33 -22.62 -55.23
C GLU A 655 -62.45 -21.56 -56.32
N GLU A 656 -62.80 -22.05 -57.52
CA GLU A 656 -63.06 -21.33 -58.75
C GLU A 656 -64.31 -20.44 -58.65
N ARG A 657 -64.19 -19.15 -58.97
CA ARG A 657 -64.93 -18.44 -60.03
C ARG A 657 -64.64 -16.95 -60.05
#